data_AF-A0A957YWD3-F1
#
_entry.id   AF-A0A957YWD3-F1
#
_cell.length_a   1.000
_cell.length_b   1.000
_cell.length_c   1.000
_cell.angle_alpha   90.00
_cell.angle_beta   90.00
_cell.angle_gamma   90.00
#
_symmetry.space_group_name_H-M   'P 1'
#
loop_
_entity.id
_entity.type
_entity.pdbx_description
1 polymer ?
#
loop_
_entity_poly.entity_id
_entity_poly.type
_entity_poly.pdbx_seq_one_letter_code
_entity_poly.pdbx_strand_id
1 'polypeptide(L)'
;ALYQLYEEVRRDEGMLTFDDQLMTGWELLVRHPDILKEWQARYRAVLVDEFQDVNRAQAEILDLLTAPHRNYMAIGDDDQTIYEWRGADPRFILDFERRYRAQVYFMTENFRCKAGQIVLANGVIRHNRRRRDKALQLTQGFDGVTAVYAHGDAEQMGSTIAKQVLTAQSEGIARKEIAILVRVYAQTPPVEQALITLDIPYVVEGDLPFYLRAEVQALVDYCRLAFLEKQLTAGNGFTPEQVRQFEKSWRQVYWQPKRYISRELAGQIESHVIRTGQPLHTTLRTYGTQSSASVADKLVQLGETIHWLAGALPPGRNAEVPAAKILRELETRLNYRHYLEEESGFAESGAARADTVTAFLDYAEGKGTLLEFLQMLRQLAARQPGNLSNRVEQNTEDKVTITTIFRAKGREWPVVIVPHVNEGFLPYKTASNIEEERRLLYVAITRARRDLHLHYVEKYEISPFLAQARHTALLGAVQRMVTAIRKGPEQWDEEDQRAIATYTEPLNLSSYFTDWAGWQEQDRQQAAGAMTGFFRRVSEQKLFGRLKLRPNFADLWRRLANGESASTLSAPRSTNQSSANTGNKRPATATTGKSQKRRSAGRAVAWESGMRVRHATWGVGTVINVLHSFTPAAVWVRFDERRGPKRFSADTDELRLV
;
A
#
# COMPACT_ATOMS: atom_id res chain seq x y z
N ALA A 1 18.20 9.47 -30.38
CA ALA A 1 17.28 10.24 -31.23
C ALA A 1 16.11 10.80 -30.43
N LEU A 2 15.06 10.03 -30.09
CA LEU A 2 13.87 10.59 -29.42
C LEU A 2 14.17 11.23 -28.05
N TYR A 3 14.94 10.56 -27.19
CA TYR A 3 15.34 11.12 -25.89
C TYR A 3 16.20 12.40 -26.04
N GLN A 4 17.03 12.49 -27.08
CA GLN A 4 17.83 13.69 -27.35
C GLN A 4 16.93 14.86 -27.75
N LEU A 5 15.98 14.64 -28.67
CA LEU A 5 15.00 15.65 -29.06
C LEU A 5 14.15 16.10 -27.86
N TYR A 6 13.73 15.16 -27.01
CA TYR A 6 13.04 15.48 -25.77
C TYR A 6 13.88 16.39 -24.85
N GLU A 7 15.17 16.08 -24.66
CA GLU A 7 16.08 16.90 -23.86
C GLU A 7 16.34 18.28 -24.48
N GLU A 8 16.46 18.36 -25.82
CA GLU A 8 16.61 19.63 -26.55
C GLU A 8 15.39 20.52 -26.33
N VAL A 9 14.18 20.02 -26.61
CA VAL A 9 12.93 20.77 -26.43
C VAL A 9 12.74 21.18 -24.97
N ARG A 10 12.97 20.27 -24.02
CA ARG A 10 12.85 20.55 -22.59
C ARG A 10 13.76 21.70 -22.16
N ARG A 11 15.01 21.73 -22.65
CA ARG A 11 15.98 22.77 -22.32
C ARG A 11 15.63 24.09 -22.98
N ASP A 12 15.23 24.06 -24.25
CA ASP A 12 14.83 25.26 -25.00
C ASP A 12 13.60 25.93 -24.37
N GLU A 13 12.67 25.15 -23.83
CA GLU A 13 11.50 25.65 -23.09
C GLU A 13 11.77 25.96 -21.61
N GLY A 14 12.99 25.72 -21.11
CA GLY A 14 13.36 26.00 -19.72
C GLY A 14 12.60 25.17 -18.68
N MET A 15 12.18 23.95 -19.04
CA MET A 15 11.37 23.09 -18.18
C MET A 15 12.20 22.10 -17.34
N LEU A 16 11.72 21.81 -16.13
CA LEU A 16 12.26 20.78 -15.25
C LEU A 16 11.21 19.71 -14.99
N THR A 17 11.57 18.45 -15.19
CA THR A 17 10.76 17.31 -14.79
C THR A 17 11.09 16.85 -13.36
N PHE A 18 10.31 15.91 -12.84
CA PHE A 18 10.58 15.32 -11.53
C PHE A 18 11.96 14.63 -11.47
N ASP A 19 12.37 13.95 -12.54
CA ASP A 19 13.68 13.27 -12.59
C ASP A 19 14.82 14.29 -12.66
N ASP A 20 14.61 15.43 -13.33
CA ASP A 20 15.58 16.52 -13.39
C ASP A 20 15.85 17.14 -12.02
N GLN A 21 14.86 17.18 -11.12
CA GLN A 21 15.08 17.72 -9.77
C GLN A 21 16.15 16.93 -9.01
N LEU A 22 16.22 15.61 -9.22
CA LEU A 22 17.26 14.76 -8.65
C LEU A 22 18.56 14.84 -9.45
N MET A 23 18.48 14.68 -10.77
CA MET A 23 19.67 14.60 -11.63
C MET A 23 20.43 15.92 -11.68
N THR A 24 19.73 17.05 -11.83
CA THR A 24 20.35 18.39 -11.82
C THR A 24 20.91 18.72 -10.45
N GLY A 25 20.24 18.29 -9.36
CA GLY A 25 20.75 18.44 -8.00
C GLY A 25 22.06 17.70 -7.77
N TRP A 26 22.14 16.44 -8.24
CA TRP A 26 23.38 15.67 -8.23
C TRP A 26 24.47 16.32 -9.08
N GLU A 27 24.15 16.72 -10.32
CA GLU A 27 25.10 17.35 -11.24
C GLU A 27 25.68 18.64 -10.68
N LEU A 28 24.84 19.47 -10.03
CA LEU A 28 25.26 20.69 -9.34
C LEU A 28 26.32 20.39 -8.28
N LEU A 29 26.07 19.39 -7.42
CA LEU A 29 27.00 19.02 -6.35
C LEU A 29 28.33 18.46 -6.89
N VAL A 30 28.30 17.75 -8.02
CA VAL A 30 29.50 17.20 -8.65
C VAL A 30 30.31 18.29 -9.35
N ARG A 31 29.66 19.22 -10.06
CA ARG A 31 30.33 20.22 -10.88
C ARG A 31 30.75 21.49 -10.14
N HIS A 32 30.14 21.78 -8.99
CA HIS A 32 30.38 23.00 -8.22
C HIS A 32 30.85 22.66 -6.79
N PRO A 33 32.15 22.45 -6.58
CA PRO A 33 32.70 22.02 -5.28
C PRO A 33 32.49 23.03 -4.15
N ASP A 34 32.37 24.31 -4.47
CA ASP A 34 32.03 25.40 -3.55
C ASP A 34 30.63 25.22 -2.97
N ILE A 35 29.64 24.94 -3.83
CA ILE A 35 28.27 24.63 -3.42
C ILE A 35 28.25 23.35 -2.58
N LEU A 36 28.93 22.29 -3.03
CA LEU A 36 29.01 21.03 -2.27
C LEU A 36 29.57 21.26 -0.86
N LYS A 37 30.64 22.04 -0.70
CA LYS A 37 31.23 22.37 0.61
C LYS A 37 30.25 23.10 1.52
N GLU A 38 29.47 24.03 0.99
CA GLU A 38 28.42 24.72 1.75
C GLU A 38 27.39 23.74 2.31
N TRP A 39 26.87 22.84 1.46
CA TRP A 39 25.89 21.84 1.88
C TRP A 39 26.47 20.80 2.84
N GLN A 40 27.70 20.35 2.61
CA GLN A 40 28.43 19.47 3.54
C GLN A 40 28.61 20.11 4.92
N ALA A 41 28.89 21.43 4.99
CA ALA A 41 29.04 22.13 6.26
C ALA A 41 27.71 22.34 7.00
N ARG A 42 26.59 22.38 6.26
CA ARG A 42 25.24 22.58 6.81
C ARG A 42 24.72 21.38 7.59
N TYR A 43 25.10 20.16 7.19
CA TYR A 43 24.62 18.94 7.80
C TYR A 43 25.69 18.32 8.71
N ARG A 44 25.42 18.24 10.01
CA ARG A 44 26.29 17.52 10.95
C ARG A 44 26.08 16.00 10.89
N ALA A 45 24.86 15.58 10.56
CA ALA A 45 24.45 14.20 10.43
C ALA A 45 23.28 14.10 9.47
N VAL A 46 23.15 12.95 8.79
CA VAL A 46 22.08 12.67 7.85
C VAL A 46 21.37 11.38 8.29
N LEU A 47 20.04 11.45 8.39
CA LEU A 47 19.17 10.33 8.71
C LEU A 47 18.23 10.13 7.54
N VAL A 48 18.18 8.90 7.03
CA VAL A 48 17.34 8.53 5.89
C VAL A 48 16.45 7.37 6.29
N ASP A 49 15.15 7.61 6.29
CA ASP A 49 14.12 6.59 6.48
C ASP A 49 13.75 5.96 5.13
N GLU A 50 13.12 4.79 5.16
CA GLU A 50 12.74 4.01 3.96
C GLU A 50 13.90 3.79 2.99
N PHE A 51 15.12 3.58 3.51
CA PHE A 51 16.35 3.54 2.73
C PHE A 51 16.39 2.43 1.67
N GLN A 52 15.57 1.38 1.82
CA GLN A 52 15.44 0.32 0.82
C GLN A 52 14.84 0.80 -0.51
N ASP A 53 14.11 1.91 -0.53
CA ASP A 53 13.48 2.46 -1.74
C ASP A 53 14.35 3.51 -2.45
N VAL A 54 15.57 3.72 -1.96
CA VAL A 54 16.51 4.69 -2.53
C VAL A 54 17.00 4.23 -3.88
N ASN A 55 17.00 5.14 -4.86
CA ASN A 55 17.60 4.92 -6.17
C ASN A 55 19.07 5.37 -6.24
N ARG A 56 19.73 5.08 -7.35
CA ARG A 56 21.16 5.39 -7.52
C ARG A 56 21.50 6.87 -7.37
N ALA A 57 20.72 7.77 -7.98
CA ALA A 57 21.00 9.21 -7.92
C ALA A 57 20.89 9.74 -6.48
N GLN A 58 19.85 9.31 -5.76
CA GLN A 58 19.66 9.64 -4.34
C GLN A 58 20.82 9.11 -3.47
N ALA A 59 21.24 7.86 -3.68
CA ALA A 59 22.38 7.28 -2.97
C ALA A 59 23.68 8.07 -3.21
N GLU A 60 23.96 8.46 -4.46
CA GLU A 60 25.15 9.23 -4.81
C GLU A 60 25.13 10.65 -4.21
N ILE A 61 23.97 11.33 -4.18
CA ILE A 61 23.81 12.62 -3.50
C ILE A 61 24.14 12.48 -2.01
N LEU A 62 23.58 11.46 -1.34
CA LEU A 62 23.81 11.21 0.08
C LEU A 62 25.29 10.91 0.37
N ASP A 63 25.96 10.21 -0.55
CA ASP A 63 27.40 9.98 -0.47
C ASP A 63 28.22 11.26 -0.53
N LEU A 64 27.91 12.15 -1.47
CA LEU A 64 28.59 13.44 -1.60
C LEU A 64 28.39 14.29 -0.35
N LEU A 65 27.15 14.40 0.15
CA LEU A 65 26.83 15.23 1.31
C LEU A 65 27.46 14.72 2.60
N THR A 66 27.56 13.39 2.78
CA THR A 66 28.09 12.80 4.02
C THR A 66 29.59 12.51 3.97
N ALA A 67 30.26 12.68 2.82
CA ALA A 67 31.67 12.32 2.64
C ALA A 67 32.64 12.83 3.73
N PRO A 68 32.53 14.07 4.24
CA PRO A 68 33.51 14.60 5.20
C PRO A 68 33.44 13.96 6.59
N HIS A 69 32.27 13.48 7.02
CA HIS A 69 32.05 13.04 8.40
C HIS A 69 31.50 11.62 8.53
N ARG A 70 30.78 11.10 7.52
CA ARG A 70 30.09 9.80 7.52
C ARG A 70 29.14 9.55 8.71
N ASN A 71 28.77 10.57 9.48
CA ASN A 71 27.59 10.60 10.36
C ASN A 71 26.30 10.38 9.56
N TYR A 72 26.05 9.13 9.20
CA TYR A 72 25.01 8.72 8.28
C TYR A 72 24.28 7.50 8.85
N MET A 73 22.99 7.66 9.10
CA MET A 73 22.12 6.60 9.55
C MET A 73 21.07 6.30 8.47
N ALA A 74 21.04 5.06 8.02
CA ALA A 74 20.01 4.52 7.15
C ALA A 74 19.07 3.64 7.97
N ILE A 75 17.77 3.88 7.85
CA ILE A 75 16.70 3.11 8.46
C ILE A 75 15.89 2.52 7.32
N GLY A 76 15.59 1.23 7.40
CA GLY A 76 14.83 0.57 6.35
C GLY A 76 14.70 -0.93 6.56
N ASP A 77 13.91 -1.54 5.69
CA ASP A 77 13.63 -2.97 5.67
C ASP A 77 13.76 -3.49 4.23
N ASP A 78 14.79 -4.29 3.96
CA ASP A 78 15.03 -4.89 2.64
C ASP A 78 13.88 -5.81 2.18
N ASP A 79 13.11 -6.38 3.11
CA ASP A 79 11.92 -7.17 2.81
C ASP A 79 10.71 -6.31 2.39
N GLN A 80 10.81 -4.97 2.46
CA GLN A 80 9.80 -4.01 2.01
C GLN A 80 10.24 -3.21 0.77
N THR A 81 11.30 -3.63 0.08
CA THR A 81 11.73 -3.01 -1.19
C THR A 81 10.73 -3.32 -2.31
N ILE A 82 9.85 -2.38 -2.64
CA ILE A 82 8.72 -2.60 -3.58
C ILE A 82 8.61 -1.51 -4.67
N TYR A 83 9.65 -0.73 -4.89
CA TYR A 83 9.71 0.28 -5.95
C TYR A 83 10.89 0.04 -6.89
N GLU A 84 11.26 -1.21 -7.14
CA GLU A 84 12.40 -1.52 -8.02
C GLU A 84 12.12 -1.05 -9.47
N TRP A 85 10.86 -1.08 -9.88
CA TRP A 85 10.39 -0.50 -11.15
C TRP A 85 10.59 1.04 -11.26
N ARG A 86 10.79 1.74 -10.14
CA ARG A 86 11.18 3.18 -10.08
C ARG A 86 12.69 3.38 -9.91
N GLY A 87 13.48 2.31 -10.00
CA GLY A 87 14.93 2.33 -9.84
C GLY A 87 15.43 2.19 -8.40
N ALA A 88 14.56 1.82 -7.45
CA ALA A 88 15.03 1.38 -6.12
C ALA A 88 15.83 0.09 -6.24
N ASP A 89 16.80 -0.11 -5.35
CA ASP A 89 17.61 -1.32 -5.36
C ASP A 89 17.93 -1.81 -3.94
N PRO A 90 17.52 -3.04 -3.57
CA PRO A 90 17.78 -3.57 -2.23
C PRO A 90 19.29 -3.67 -1.93
N ARG A 91 20.17 -3.71 -2.95
CA ARG A 91 21.63 -3.72 -2.74
C ARG A 91 22.10 -2.52 -1.93
N PHE A 92 21.45 -1.35 -2.03
CA PHE A 92 21.89 -0.16 -1.29
C PHE A 92 21.81 -0.37 0.22
N ILE A 93 20.71 -0.91 0.73
CA ILE A 93 20.56 -1.21 2.16
C ILE A 93 21.35 -2.44 2.58
N LEU A 94 21.44 -3.47 1.72
CA LEU A 94 22.18 -4.69 2.02
C LEU A 94 23.69 -4.44 2.18
N ASP A 95 24.27 -3.64 1.27
CA ASP A 95 25.70 -3.31 1.25
C ASP A 95 26.10 -2.16 2.18
N PHE A 96 25.13 -1.50 2.83
CA PHE A 96 25.37 -0.30 3.65
C PHE A 96 26.44 -0.52 4.72
N GLU A 97 26.35 -1.62 5.45
CA GLU A 97 27.32 -2.04 6.47
C GLU A 97 28.75 -2.08 5.91
N ARG A 98 28.94 -2.72 4.76
CA ARG A 98 30.24 -2.86 4.12
C ARG A 98 30.73 -1.52 3.54
N ARG A 99 29.83 -0.76 2.89
CA ARG A 99 30.15 0.50 2.22
C ARG A 99 30.60 1.58 3.20
N TYR A 100 29.99 1.65 4.38
CA TYR A 100 30.25 2.70 5.37
C TYR A 100 30.92 2.21 6.66
N ARG A 101 31.22 0.91 6.77
CA ARG A 101 31.68 0.27 8.02
C ARG A 101 30.74 0.59 9.18
N ALA A 102 29.43 0.61 8.88
CA ALA A 102 28.40 1.03 9.81
C ALA A 102 28.10 -0.05 10.85
N GLN A 103 27.72 0.37 12.05
CA GLN A 103 27.12 -0.53 13.04
C GLN A 103 25.69 -0.85 12.62
N VAL A 104 25.33 -2.13 12.67
CA VAL A 104 23.99 -2.62 12.28
C VAL A 104 23.21 -3.01 13.52
N TYR A 105 21.99 -2.50 13.63
CA TYR A 105 21.03 -2.85 14.67
C TYR A 105 19.81 -3.47 14.02
N PHE A 106 19.43 -4.68 14.46
CA PHE A 106 18.21 -5.34 14.00
C PHE A 106 17.08 -5.10 15.00
N MET A 107 15.94 -4.64 14.49
CA MET A 107 14.69 -4.52 15.25
C MET A 107 13.73 -5.59 14.74
N THR A 108 13.77 -6.77 15.36
CA THR A 108 12.95 -7.94 14.96
C THR A 108 11.63 -8.03 15.71
N GLU A 109 11.51 -7.37 16.86
CA GLU A 109 10.29 -7.29 17.64
C GLU A 109 9.20 -6.52 16.87
N ASN A 110 8.07 -7.18 16.61
CA ASN A 110 6.96 -6.59 15.90
C ASN A 110 5.85 -6.19 16.88
N PHE A 111 5.54 -4.89 16.93
CA PHE A 111 4.53 -4.30 17.82
C PHE A 111 3.16 -4.09 17.13
N ARG A 112 2.98 -4.60 15.92
CA ARG A 112 1.80 -4.36 15.08
C ARG A 112 0.91 -5.59 14.96
N CYS A 113 1.49 -6.69 14.49
CA CYS A 113 0.81 -7.85 13.94
C CYS A 113 0.60 -8.94 15.00
N LYS A 114 -0.44 -9.75 14.83
CA LYS A 114 -0.72 -10.93 15.66
C LYS A 114 0.02 -12.16 15.13
N ALA A 115 -0.03 -13.25 15.89
CA ALA A 115 0.72 -14.48 15.61
C ALA A 115 0.49 -15.00 14.19
N GLY A 116 -0.76 -15.00 13.71
CA GLY A 116 -1.11 -15.49 12.37
C GLY A 116 -0.38 -14.75 11.26
N GLN A 117 -0.38 -13.41 11.31
CA GLN A 117 0.29 -12.59 10.30
C GLN A 117 1.81 -12.70 10.39
N ILE A 118 2.39 -12.73 11.61
CA ILE A 118 3.85 -12.88 11.80
C ILE A 118 4.34 -14.19 11.17
N VAL A 119 3.67 -15.29 11.49
CA VAL A 119 4.06 -16.62 11.00
C VAL A 119 3.91 -16.69 9.49
N LEU A 120 2.81 -16.16 8.94
CA LEU A 120 2.59 -16.17 7.50
C LEU A 120 3.60 -15.27 6.76
N ALA A 121 3.86 -14.06 7.27
CA ALA A 121 4.82 -13.11 6.70
C ALA A 121 6.23 -13.72 6.65
N ASN A 122 6.71 -14.26 7.78
CA ASN A 122 7.99 -14.96 7.87
C ASN A 122 8.04 -16.18 6.93
N GLY A 123 6.94 -16.96 6.88
CA GLY A 123 6.81 -18.14 6.03
C GLY A 123 6.85 -17.83 4.54
N VAL A 124 6.31 -16.68 4.12
CA VAL A 124 6.37 -16.18 2.75
C VAL A 124 7.77 -15.65 2.45
N ILE A 125 8.26 -14.68 3.22
CA ILE A 125 9.44 -13.88 2.86
C ILE A 125 10.76 -14.66 2.84
N ARG A 126 10.88 -15.72 3.66
CA ARG A 126 12.08 -16.58 3.73
C ARG A 126 12.51 -17.21 2.40
N HIS A 127 11.61 -17.24 1.41
CA HIS A 127 11.88 -17.80 0.08
C HIS A 127 12.59 -16.82 -0.86
N ASN A 128 12.70 -15.54 -0.50
CA ASN A 128 13.56 -14.60 -1.22
C ASN A 128 15.04 -14.83 -0.88
N ARG A 129 15.91 -14.70 -1.88
CA ARG A 129 17.35 -14.92 -1.76
C ARG A 129 18.11 -13.62 -1.51
N ARG A 130 17.69 -12.50 -2.12
CA ARG A 130 18.34 -11.19 -1.94
C ARG A 130 17.75 -10.44 -0.74
N ARG A 131 18.10 -10.92 0.45
CA ARG A 131 17.69 -10.33 1.73
C ARG A 131 18.71 -10.60 2.84
N ARG A 132 18.65 -9.84 3.93
CA ARG A 132 19.31 -10.23 5.19
C ARG A 132 18.52 -11.33 5.88
N ASP A 133 19.23 -12.28 6.50
CA ASP A 133 18.56 -13.29 7.30
C ASP A 133 18.06 -12.70 8.62
N LYS A 134 16.75 -12.49 8.69
CA LYS A 134 16.02 -11.98 9.85
C LYS A 134 14.60 -12.53 9.85
N ALA A 135 13.96 -12.56 11.02
CA ALA A 135 12.57 -12.96 11.17
C ALA A 135 11.88 -12.06 12.18
N LEU A 136 10.61 -11.73 11.92
CA LEU A 136 9.80 -10.99 12.87
C LEU A 136 9.50 -11.85 14.09
N GLN A 137 9.62 -11.25 15.27
CA GLN A 137 9.29 -11.85 16.56
C GLN A 137 7.95 -11.30 17.07
N LEU A 138 7.12 -12.17 17.64
CA LEU A 138 5.81 -11.80 18.17
C LEU A 138 5.94 -11.07 19.53
N THR A 139 5.36 -9.86 19.65
CA THR A 139 5.20 -9.16 20.94
C THR A 139 3.74 -8.90 21.34
N GLN A 140 2.79 -9.02 20.40
CA GLN A 140 1.39 -8.67 20.63
C GLN A 140 0.61 -9.85 21.24
N GLY A 141 0.07 -10.74 20.41
CA GLY A 141 -0.77 -11.83 20.89
C GLY A 141 -1.30 -12.73 19.79
N PHE A 142 -2.15 -13.67 20.22
CA PHE A 142 -2.78 -14.70 19.40
C PHE A 142 -4.25 -14.39 19.06
N ASP A 143 -4.74 -13.20 19.40
CA ASP A 143 -6.07 -12.72 19.04
C ASP A 143 -6.19 -12.33 17.56
N GLY A 144 -7.41 -12.06 17.10
CA GLY A 144 -7.72 -11.78 15.70
C GLY A 144 -7.78 -13.02 14.81
N VAL A 145 -8.00 -12.80 13.52
CA VAL A 145 -8.15 -13.84 12.51
C VAL A 145 -7.09 -13.66 11.42
N THR A 146 -6.39 -14.73 11.06
CA THR A 146 -5.61 -14.79 9.81
C THR A 146 -6.08 -15.99 9.02
N ALA A 147 -6.73 -15.76 7.88
CA ALA A 147 -7.36 -16.82 7.10
C ALA A 147 -7.18 -16.63 5.60
N VAL A 148 -7.14 -17.76 4.90
CA VAL A 148 -7.12 -17.85 3.44
C VAL A 148 -8.42 -18.51 2.98
N TYR A 149 -9.14 -17.86 2.08
CA TYR A 149 -10.47 -18.29 1.62
C TYR A 149 -10.43 -18.60 0.12
N ALA A 150 -11.05 -19.73 -0.24
CA ALA A 150 -11.29 -20.15 -1.62
C ALA A 150 -12.70 -19.75 -2.05
N HIS A 151 -12.86 -19.35 -3.31
CA HIS A 151 -14.15 -19.00 -3.91
C HIS A 151 -14.27 -19.59 -5.31
N GLY A 152 -15.49 -19.95 -5.73
CA GLY A 152 -15.72 -20.46 -7.08
C GLY A 152 -15.49 -19.39 -8.15
N ASP A 153 -15.88 -18.14 -7.88
CA ASP A 153 -15.72 -17.01 -8.79
C ASP A 153 -15.43 -15.68 -8.06
N ALA A 154 -15.19 -14.63 -8.85
CA ALA A 154 -14.88 -13.29 -8.35
C ALA A 154 -16.08 -12.60 -7.69
N GLU A 155 -17.32 -12.93 -8.06
CA GLU A 155 -18.53 -12.34 -7.49
C GLU A 155 -18.78 -12.89 -6.07
N GLN A 156 -18.63 -14.21 -5.89
CA GLN A 156 -18.67 -14.87 -4.57
C GLN A 156 -17.56 -14.32 -3.66
N MET A 157 -16.36 -14.10 -4.20
CA MET A 157 -15.28 -13.45 -3.47
C MET A 157 -15.68 -12.04 -3.00
N GLY A 158 -16.17 -11.19 -3.91
CA GLY A 158 -16.64 -9.85 -3.59
C GLY A 158 -17.73 -9.85 -2.51
N SER A 159 -18.73 -10.73 -2.64
CA SER A 159 -19.81 -10.91 -1.65
C SER A 159 -19.27 -11.30 -0.27
N THR A 160 -18.30 -12.22 -0.20
CA THR A 160 -17.69 -12.63 1.06
C THR A 160 -16.90 -11.50 1.70
N ILE A 161 -16.13 -10.74 0.89
CA ILE A 161 -15.39 -9.57 1.36
C ILE A 161 -16.33 -8.53 1.95
N ALA A 162 -17.44 -8.22 1.27
CA ALA A 162 -18.42 -7.26 1.76
C ALA A 162 -19.10 -7.74 3.07
N LYS A 163 -19.37 -9.04 3.20
CA LYS A 163 -19.85 -9.63 4.48
C LYS A 163 -18.82 -9.51 5.60
N GLN A 164 -17.53 -9.73 5.33
CA GLN A 164 -16.47 -9.55 6.32
C GLN A 164 -16.35 -8.11 6.80
N VAL A 165 -16.55 -7.14 5.90
CA VAL A 165 -16.65 -5.73 6.28
C VAL A 165 -17.81 -5.54 7.28
N LEU A 166 -19.00 -6.05 6.97
CA LEU A 166 -20.16 -5.96 7.88
C LEU A 166 -19.91 -6.65 9.22
N THR A 167 -19.25 -7.82 9.23
CA THR A 167 -18.86 -8.51 10.46
C THR A 167 -17.92 -7.65 11.30
N ALA A 168 -16.86 -7.10 10.71
CA ALA A 168 -15.94 -6.20 11.42
C ALA A 168 -16.67 -4.98 11.99
N GLN A 169 -17.62 -4.41 11.24
CA GLN A 169 -18.45 -3.30 11.73
C GLN A 169 -19.34 -3.71 12.91
N SER A 170 -19.92 -4.91 12.88
CA SER A 170 -20.72 -5.43 14.01
C SER A 170 -19.89 -5.66 15.27
N GLU A 171 -18.59 -5.87 15.13
CA GLU A 171 -17.61 -5.94 16.21
C GLU A 171 -17.08 -4.56 16.66
N GLY A 172 -17.63 -3.47 16.12
CA GLY A 172 -17.31 -2.10 16.51
C GLY A 172 -16.13 -1.48 15.74
N ILE A 173 -15.63 -2.10 14.68
CA ILE A 173 -14.57 -1.52 13.84
C ILE A 173 -15.17 -0.49 12.89
N ALA A 174 -14.60 0.72 12.88
CA ALA A 174 -15.01 1.76 11.94
C ALA A 174 -14.63 1.39 10.51
N ARG A 175 -15.41 1.79 9.50
CA ARG A 175 -15.13 1.45 8.10
C ARG A 175 -13.76 1.98 7.65
N LYS A 176 -13.37 3.16 8.14
CA LYS A 176 -12.03 3.77 7.88
C LYS A 176 -10.85 2.94 8.42
N GLU A 177 -11.13 2.01 9.33
CA GLU A 177 -10.16 1.08 9.92
C GLU A 177 -10.10 -0.27 9.17
N ILE A 178 -10.83 -0.37 8.06
CA ILE A 178 -10.86 -1.54 7.17
C ILE A 178 -10.23 -1.15 5.82
N ALA A 179 -9.20 -1.88 5.41
CA ALA A 179 -8.55 -1.69 4.13
C ALA A 179 -8.63 -2.94 3.25
N ILE A 180 -8.94 -2.71 1.97
CA ILE A 180 -8.88 -3.71 0.91
C ILE A 180 -7.68 -3.37 0.03
N LEU A 181 -6.68 -4.25 0.03
CA LEU A 181 -5.41 -4.04 -0.66
C LEU A 181 -5.36 -4.84 -1.95
N VAL A 182 -5.24 -4.15 -3.09
CA VAL A 182 -5.12 -4.76 -4.41
C VAL A 182 -3.70 -4.62 -4.97
N ARG A 183 -3.27 -5.53 -5.85
CA ARG A 183 -2.00 -5.37 -6.59
C ARG A 183 -2.16 -4.36 -7.73
N VAL A 184 -3.29 -4.39 -8.42
CA VAL A 184 -3.70 -3.45 -9.47
C VAL A 184 -5.18 -3.10 -9.32
N TYR A 185 -5.58 -1.91 -9.75
CA TYR A 185 -6.98 -1.48 -9.63
C TYR A 185 -7.95 -2.30 -10.50
N ALA A 186 -7.47 -3.06 -11.49
CA ALA A 186 -8.31 -3.98 -12.25
C ALA A 186 -9.00 -5.06 -11.39
N GLN A 187 -8.51 -5.31 -10.17
CA GLN A 187 -9.08 -6.28 -9.24
C GLN A 187 -10.26 -5.73 -8.43
N THR A 188 -10.52 -4.43 -8.47
CA THR A 188 -11.54 -3.80 -7.62
C THR A 188 -12.99 -3.99 -8.08
N PRO A 189 -13.35 -4.14 -9.38
CA PRO A 189 -14.77 -4.22 -9.79
C PRO A 189 -15.64 -5.23 -9.05
N PRO A 190 -15.24 -6.52 -8.85
CA PRO A 190 -16.07 -7.45 -8.09
C PRO A 190 -16.25 -7.04 -6.62
N VAL A 191 -15.24 -6.41 -6.02
CA VAL A 191 -15.30 -5.89 -4.65
C VAL A 191 -16.20 -4.66 -4.58
N GLU A 192 -15.96 -3.66 -5.43
CA GLU A 192 -16.75 -2.43 -5.51
C GLU A 192 -18.24 -2.77 -5.74
N GLN A 193 -18.55 -3.71 -6.63
CA GLN A 193 -19.91 -4.16 -6.87
C GLN A 193 -20.56 -4.72 -5.61
N ALA A 194 -19.86 -5.56 -4.85
CA ALA A 194 -20.40 -6.15 -3.63
C ALA A 194 -20.62 -5.09 -2.54
N LEU A 195 -19.70 -4.13 -2.40
CA LEU A 195 -19.86 -3.01 -1.47
C LEU A 195 -21.05 -2.12 -1.86
N ILE A 196 -21.21 -1.79 -3.15
CA ILE A 196 -22.36 -1.06 -3.68
C ILE A 196 -23.67 -1.80 -3.39
N THR A 197 -23.68 -3.12 -3.60
CA THR A 197 -24.89 -3.95 -3.44
C THR A 197 -25.38 -3.97 -2.00
N LEU A 198 -24.45 -3.94 -1.04
CA LEU A 198 -24.75 -3.90 0.39
C LEU A 198 -24.78 -2.49 0.99
N ASP A 199 -24.77 -1.45 0.12
CA ASP A 199 -24.76 -0.04 0.51
C ASP A 199 -23.64 0.32 1.52
N ILE A 200 -22.46 -0.27 1.31
CA ILE A 200 -21.27 -0.03 2.13
C ILE A 200 -20.48 1.13 1.51
N PRO A 201 -20.33 2.27 2.21
CA PRO A 201 -19.52 3.38 1.73
C PRO A 201 -18.05 3.01 1.63
N TYR A 202 -17.44 3.31 0.48
CA TYR A 202 -16.03 3.06 0.22
C TYR A 202 -15.38 4.22 -0.54
N VAL A 203 -14.05 4.21 -0.56
CA VAL A 203 -13.22 5.10 -1.37
C VAL A 203 -12.13 4.28 -2.06
N VAL A 204 -11.89 4.56 -3.34
CA VAL A 204 -10.70 4.06 -4.06
C VAL A 204 -9.63 5.13 -3.95
N GLU A 205 -8.63 4.91 -3.12
CA GLU A 205 -7.54 5.86 -2.96
C GLU A 205 -6.56 5.78 -4.12
N GLY A 206 -6.30 6.91 -4.78
CA GLY A 206 -5.32 7.01 -5.85
C GLY A 206 -5.85 6.68 -7.24
N ASP A 207 -7.14 6.38 -7.37
CA ASP A 207 -7.83 6.21 -8.65
C ASP A 207 -9.33 6.56 -8.50
N LEU A 208 -10.08 6.50 -9.58
CA LEU A 208 -11.53 6.58 -9.60
C LEU A 208 -12.18 5.19 -9.35
N PRO A 209 -13.45 5.17 -8.90
CA PRO A 209 -14.27 3.96 -8.99
C PRO A 209 -14.23 3.37 -10.40
N PHE A 210 -14.27 2.04 -10.53
CA PHE A 210 -13.95 1.38 -11.80
C PHE A 210 -14.76 1.90 -13.00
N TYR A 211 -16.03 2.21 -12.81
CA TYR A 211 -16.93 2.68 -13.85
C TYR A 211 -16.67 4.13 -14.29
N LEU A 212 -15.83 4.89 -13.58
CA LEU A 212 -15.44 6.26 -13.92
C LEU A 212 -14.02 6.36 -14.51
N ARG A 213 -13.23 5.28 -14.52
CA ARG A 213 -11.86 5.29 -15.04
C ARG A 213 -11.83 5.58 -16.53
N ALA A 214 -10.74 6.21 -17.00
CA ALA A 214 -10.63 6.70 -18.37
C ALA A 214 -10.81 5.59 -19.42
N GLU A 215 -10.18 4.43 -19.21
CA GLU A 215 -10.30 3.29 -20.11
C GLU A 215 -11.73 2.74 -20.19
N VAL A 216 -12.49 2.75 -19.08
CA VAL A 216 -13.89 2.35 -19.08
C VAL A 216 -14.78 3.44 -19.70
N GLN A 217 -14.52 4.71 -19.36
CA GLN A 217 -15.27 5.84 -19.90
C GLN A 217 -15.13 5.93 -21.42
N ALA A 218 -14.00 5.53 -22.01
CA ALA A 218 -13.87 5.46 -23.46
C ALA A 218 -14.95 4.56 -24.09
N LEU A 219 -15.14 3.34 -23.60
CA LEU A 219 -16.18 2.42 -24.08
C LEU A 219 -17.59 2.98 -23.80
N VAL A 220 -17.80 3.57 -22.63
CA VAL A 220 -19.08 4.20 -22.28
C VAL A 220 -19.38 5.40 -23.20
N ASP A 221 -18.38 6.17 -23.61
CA ASP A 221 -18.54 7.30 -24.52
C ASP A 221 -18.89 6.85 -25.94
N TYR A 222 -18.38 5.71 -26.41
CA TYR A 222 -18.89 5.06 -27.63
C TYR A 222 -20.38 4.76 -27.51
N CYS A 223 -20.81 4.16 -26.40
CA CYS A 223 -22.22 3.85 -26.18
C CYS A 223 -23.10 5.10 -26.06
N ARG A 224 -22.58 6.18 -25.46
CA ARG A 224 -23.29 7.47 -25.38
C ARG A 224 -23.43 8.10 -26.78
N LEU A 225 -22.40 8.08 -27.61
CA LEU A 225 -22.50 8.53 -29.00
C LEU A 225 -23.47 7.68 -29.81
N ALA A 226 -23.50 6.36 -29.61
CA ALA A 226 -24.48 5.48 -30.25
C ALA A 226 -25.94 5.84 -29.89
N PHE A 227 -26.19 6.26 -28.65
CA PHE A 227 -27.51 6.75 -28.25
C PHE A 227 -27.89 8.05 -28.97
N LEU A 228 -26.96 9.01 -29.07
CA LEU A 228 -27.17 10.25 -29.80
C LEU A 228 -27.33 10.00 -31.30
N GLU A 229 -26.54 9.07 -31.85
CA GLU A 229 -26.61 8.66 -33.25
C GLU A 229 -27.98 8.07 -33.61
N LYS A 230 -28.52 7.24 -32.72
CA LYS A 230 -29.86 6.67 -32.89
C LYS A 230 -30.93 7.75 -32.96
N GLN A 231 -30.81 8.81 -32.15
CA GLN A 231 -31.74 9.93 -32.18
C GLN A 231 -31.65 10.74 -33.48
N LEU A 232 -30.43 11.06 -33.92
CA LEU A 232 -30.22 11.75 -35.20
C LEU A 232 -30.75 10.93 -36.38
N THR A 233 -30.54 9.61 -36.36
CA THR A 233 -31.05 8.69 -37.40
C THR A 233 -32.59 8.65 -37.43
N ALA A 234 -33.24 8.86 -36.29
CA ALA A 234 -34.69 8.98 -36.18
C ALA A 234 -35.23 10.38 -36.57
N GLY A 235 -34.36 11.31 -37.00
CA GLY A 235 -34.72 12.68 -37.35
C GLY A 235 -34.90 13.63 -36.16
N ASN A 236 -34.48 13.21 -34.96
CA ASN A 236 -34.57 14.04 -33.75
C ASN A 236 -33.28 14.85 -33.58
N GLY A 237 -33.42 16.17 -33.39
CA GLY A 237 -32.29 17.05 -33.06
C GLY A 237 -31.82 16.91 -31.61
N PHE A 238 -30.72 17.59 -31.28
CA PHE A 238 -30.19 17.61 -29.91
C PHE A 238 -30.84 18.69 -29.04
N THR A 239 -31.08 18.33 -27.78
CA THR A 239 -31.27 19.31 -26.70
C THR A 239 -29.94 19.97 -26.30
N PRO A 240 -29.94 21.13 -25.62
CA PRO A 240 -28.71 21.78 -25.17
C PRO A 240 -27.81 20.90 -24.27
N GLU A 241 -28.40 20.04 -23.46
CA GLU A 241 -27.65 19.08 -22.63
C GLU A 241 -27.00 17.99 -23.48
N GLN A 242 -27.71 17.52 -24.52
CA GLN A 242 -27.17 16.52 -25.43
C GLN A 242 -26.06 17.06 -26.32
N VAL A 243 -26.07 18.36 -26.66
CA VAL A 243 -24.95 19.01 -27.33
C VAL A 243 -23.69 18.91 -26.46
N ARG A 244 -23.77 19.31 -25.17
CA ARG A 244 -22.63 19.19 -24.24
C ARG A 244 -22.14 17.75 -24.10
N GLN A 245 -23.08 16.81 -24.01
CA GLN A 245 -22.74 15.38 -23.91
C GLN A 245 -22.09 14.86 -25.19
N PHE A 246 -22.56 15.30 -26.37
CA PHE A 246 -21.97 14.97 -27.67
C PHE A 246 -20.53 15.47 -27.75
N GLU A 247 -20.30 16.76 -27.48
CA GLU A 247 -18.96 17.37 -27.50
C GLU A 247 -18.00 16.61 -26.57
N LYS A 248 -18.43 16.28 -25.35
CA LYS A 248 -17.62 15.53 -24.38
C LYS A 248 -17.26 14.13 -24.88
N SER A 249 -18.24 13.34 -25.32
CA SER A 249 -18.00 11.97 -25.76
C SER A 249 -17.26 11.93 -27.10
N TRP A 250 -17.52 12.86 -28.02
CA TRP A 250 -16.82 12.98 -29.29
C TRP A 250 -15.32 13.21 -29.07
N ARG A 251 -14.95 14.12 -28.16
CA ARG A 251 -13.56 14.39 -27.82
C ARG A 251 -12.78 13.17 -27.34
N GLN A 252 -13.42 12.26 -26.64
CA GLN A 252 -12.80 11.00 -26.24
C GLN A 252 -12.72 10.01 -27.40
N VAL A 253 -13.83 9.83 -28.13
CA VAL A 253 -13.99 8.77 -29.14
C VAL A 253 -13.19 9.02 -30.42
N TYR A 254 -13.05 10.28 -30.89
CA TYR A 254 -12.24 10.52 -32.10
C TYR A 254 -10.76 10.25 -31.83
N TRP A 255 -10.32 10.40 -30.57
CA TRP A 255 -8.92 10.25 -30.16
C TRP A 255 -8.57 8.85 -29.66
N GLN A 256 -9.48 8.12 -29.02
CA GLN A 256 -9.20 6.82 -28.40
C GLN A 256 -10.01 5.68 -29.05
N PRO A 257 -9.36 4.59 -29.52
CA PRO A 257 -7.94 4.46 -29.87
C PRO A 257 -7.38 5.56 -30.78
N LYS A 258 -6.06 5.78 -30.74
CA LYS A 258 -5.36 6.77 -31.60
C LYS A 258 -5.62 6.52 -33.08
N ARG A 259 -6.32 7.45 -33.72
CA ARG A 259 -6.61 7.42 -35.17
C ARG A 259 -5.84 8.47 -35.96
N TYR A 260 -5.13 9.38 -35.30
CA TYR A 260 -4.45 10.51 -35.94
C TYR A 260 -5.40 11.44 -36.71
N ILE A 261 -6.66 11.55 -36.25
CA ILE A 261 -7.60 12.56 -36.72
C ILE A 261 -7.19 13.90 -36.09
N SER A 262 -6.99 14.93 -36.91
CA SER A 262 -6.58 16.25 -36.42
C SER A 262 -7.69 16.91 -35.60
N ARG A 263 -7.32 17.76 -34.63
CA ARG A 263 -8.28 18.51 -33.82
C ARG A 263 -9.18 19.42 -34.67
N GLU A 264 -8.63 20.00 -35.73
CA GLU A 264 -9.36 20.86 -36.65
C GLU A 264 -10.45 20.09 -37.40
N LEU A 265 -10.11 18.94 -38.01
CA LEU A 265 -11.07 18.08 -38.69
C LEU A 265 -12.14 17.55 -37.73
N ALA A 266 -11.74 17.12 -36.53
CA ALA A 266 -12.69 16.68 -35.51
C ALA A 266 -13.68 17.80 -35.10
N GLY A 267 -13.21 19.05 -35.01
CA GLY A 267 -14.06 20.21 -34.70
C GLY A 267 -15.01 20.60 -35.84
N GLN A 268 -14.58 20.44 -37.10
CA GLN A 268 -15.44 20.65 -38.27
C GLN A 268 -16.59 19.63 -38.30
N ILE A 269 -16.27 18.35 -38.08
CA ILE A 269 -17.26 17.27 -37.98
C ILE A 269 -18.24 17.54 -36.83
N GLU A 270 -17.73 17.90 -35.65
CA GLU A 270 -18.54 18.24 -34.47
C GLU A 270 -19.54 19.36 -34.79
N SER A 271 -19.04 20.47 -35.33
CA SER A 271 -19.86 21.64 -35.70
C SER A 271 -20.91 21.30 -36.76
N HIS A 272 -20.55 20.44 -37.72
CA HIS A 272 -21.48 20.02 -38.78
C HIS A 272 -22.63 19.18 -38.23
N VAL A 273 -22.35 18.19 -37.38
CA VAL A 273 -23.39 17.35 -36.74
C VAL A 273 -24.32 18.21 -35.89
N ILE A 274 -23.78 19.08 -35.04
CA ILE A 274 -24.58 19.94 -34.15
C ILE A 274 -25.48 20.89 -34.95
N ARG A 275 -24.95 21.52 -36.02
CA ARG A 275 -25.69 22.51 -36.81
C ARG A 275 -26.76 21.88 -37.71
N THR A 276 -26.46 20.73 -38.31
CA THR A 276 -27.32 20.14 -39.35
C THR A 276 -28.26 19.07 -38.83
N GLY A 277 -27.97 18.48 -37.67
CA GLY A 277 -28.67 17.28 -37.18
C GLY A 277 -28.42 16.04 -38.05
N GLN A 278 -27.44 16.06 -38.95
CA GLN A 278 -27.09 14.90 -39.76
C GLN A 278 -26.44 13.83 -38.88
N PRO A 279 -26.81 12.53 -39.05
CA PRO A 279 -26.15 11.44 -38.33
C PRO A 279 -24.63 11.47 -38.45
N LEU A 280 -23.94 11.15 -37.35
CA LEU A 280 -22.49 11.17 -37.25
C LEU A 280 -21.86 10.19 -38.23
N HIS A 281 -22.40 8.98 -38.42
CA HIS A 281 -21.85 8.01 -39.37
C HIS A 281 -21.83 8.54 -40.81
N THR A 282 -22.92 9.19 -41.24
CA THR A 282 -23.03 9.81 -42.56
C THR A 282 -22.06 10.97 -42.71
N THR A 283 -21.97 11.82 -41.67
CA THR A 283 -21.05 12.95 -41.65
C THR A 283 -19.60 12.48 -41.76
N LEU A 284 -19.20 11.47 -40.98
CA LEU A 284 -17.85 10.89 -41.04
C LEU A 284 -17.52 10.36 -42.42
N ARG A 285 -18.47 9.70 -43.09
CA ARG A 285 -18.30 9.23 -44.47
C ARG A 285 -18.12 10.38 -45.46
N THR A 286 -18.88 11.47 -45.32
CA THR A 286 -18.77 12.66 -46.16
C THR A 286 -17.42 13.37 -46.00
N TYR A 287 -16.94 13.56 -44.77
CA TYR A 287 -15.61 14.13 -44.54
C TYR A 287 -14.49 13.17 -44.95
N GLY A 288 -14.75 11.85 -44.90
CA GLY A 288 -13.86 10.81 -45.40
C GLY A 288 -13.57 10.95 -46.89
N THR A 289 -14.56 11.24 -47.74
CA THR A 289 -14.32 11.41 -49.19
C THR A 289 -13.49 12.65 -49.54
N GLN A 290 -13.35 13.59 -48.60
CA GLN A 290 -12.58 14.83 -48.75
C GLN A 290 -11.19 14.72 -48.08
N SER A 291 -10.89 13.60 -47.42
CA SER A 291 -9.66 13.36 -46.66
C SER A 291 -8.68 12.46 -47.41
N SER A 292 -7.44 12.35 -46.90
CA SER A 292 -6.48 11.37 -47.43
C SER A 292 -6.99 9.94 -47.23
N ALA A 293 -6.56 8.99 -48.08
CA ALA A 293 -7.03 7.61 -48.04
C ALA A 293 -6.91 6.94 -46.65
N SER A 294 -5.81 7.19 -45.92
CA SER A 294 -5.62 6.66 -44.56
C SER A 294 -6.58 7.26 -43.54
N VAL A 295 -6.89 8.56 -43.64
CA VAL A 295 -7.84 9.22 -42.74
C VAL A 295 -9.27 8.84 -43.10
N ALA A 296 -9.59 8.73 -44.40
CA ALA A 296 -10.88 8.32 -44.91
C ALA A 296 -11.29 6.95 -44.37
N ASP A 297 -10.42 5.95 -44.48
CA ASP A 297 -10.66 4.59 -43.97
C ASP A 297 -10.99 4.60 -42.47
N LYS A 298 -10.21 5.33 -41.66
CA LYS A 298 -10.43 5.45 -40.22
C LYS A 298 -11.74 6.14 -39.85
N LEU A 299 -12.13 7.19 -40.58
CA LEU A 299 -13.41 7.88 -40.37
C LEU A 299 -14.60 6.97 -40.70
N VAL A 300 -14.50 6.23 -41.82
CA VAL A 300 -15.53 5.28 -42.23
C VAL A 300 -15.68 4.16 -41.20
N GLN A 301 -14.58 3.51 -40.81
CA GLN A 301 -14.60 2.46 -39.77
C GLN A 301 -15.18 2.96 -38.43
N LEU A 302 -14.84 4.19 -38.03
CA LEU A 302 -15.40 4.81 -36.83
C LEU A 302 -16.91 5.02 -36.95
N GLY A 303 -17.36 5.57 -38.08
CA GLY A 303 -18.78 5.78 -38.37
C GLY A 303 -19.57 4.48 -38.38
N GLU A 304 -19.06 3.45 -39.04
CA GLU A 304 -19.67 2.11 -39.08
C GLU A 304 -19.75 1.48 -37.69
N THR A 305 -18.72 1.64 -36.86
CA THR A 305 -18.70 1.13 -35.48
C THR A 305 -19.78 1.83 -34.63
N ILE A 306 -19.90 3.15 -34.72
CA ILE A 306 -20.92 3.92 -33.98
C ILE A 306 -22.33 3.55 -34.47
N HIS A 307 -22.52 3.42 -35.78
CA HIS A 307 -23.80 3.03 -36.36
C HIS A 307 -24.22 1.61 -35.97
N TRP A 308 -23.28 0.66 -36.02
CA TRP A 308 -23.51 -0.71 -35.54
C TRP A 308 -23.92 -0.74 -34.06
N LEU A 309 -23.24 0.03 -33.22
CA LEU A 309 -23.53 0.13 -31.79
C LEU A 309 -24.92 0.76 -31.54
N ALA A 310 -25.34 1.73 -32.36
CA ALA A 310 -26.69 2.29 -32.33
C ALA A 310 -27.77 1.25 -32.68
N GLY A 311 -27.41 0.20 -33.43
CA GLY A 311 -28.25 -0.98 -33.68
C GLY A 311 -28.52 -1.85 -32.45
N ALA A 312 -27.72 -1.71 -31.38
CA ALA A 312 -27.92 -2.37 -30.08
C ALA A 312 -28.85 -1.60 -29.13
N LEU A 313 -29.43 -0.48 -29.58
CA LEU A 313 -30.39 0.32 -28.80
C LEU A 313 -31.79 0.23 -29.45
N PRO A 314 -32.89 0.12 -28.67
CA PRO A 314 -34.25 0.04 -29.19
C PRO A 314 -34.62 1.22 -30.11
N PRO A 315 -35.40 1.00 -31.20
CA PRO A 315 -35.90 -0.27 -31.74
C PRO A 315 -34.89 -0.96 -32.69
N GLY A 316 -33.63 -1.09 -32.28
CA GLY A 316 -32.56 -1.69 -33.07
C GLY A 316 -32.60 -3.22 -33.10
N ARG A 317 -32.04 -3.81 -34.17
CA ARG A 317 -32.01 -5.26 -34.41
C ARG A 317 -31.35 -6.06 -33.29
N ASN A 318 -30.39 -5.45 -32.58
CA ASN A 318 -29.62 -6.09 -31.52
C ASN A 318 -30.01 -5.57 -30.13
N ALA A 319 -31.17 -4.93 -29.98
CA ALA A 319 -31.59 -4.31 -28.71
C ALA A 319 -31.72 -5.30 -27.54
N GLU A 320 -32.16 -6.53 -27.84
CA GLU A 320 -32.32 -7.61 -26.85
C GLU A 320 -31.02 -8.39 -26.58
N VAL A 321 -29.92 -8.04 -27.25
CA VAL A 321 -28.64 -8.71 -27.03
C VAL A 321 -28.05 -8.24 -25.69
N PRO A 322 -27.58 -9.16 -24.82
CA PRO A 322 -26.97 -8.78 -23.55
C PRO A 322 -25.82 -7.78 -23.68
N ALA A 323 -25.76 -6.82 -22.75
CA ALA A 323 -24.76 -5.74 -22.75
C ALA A 323 -23.32 -6.27 -22.86
N ALA A 324 -22.97 -7.33 -22.11
CA ALA A 324 -21.66 -7.95 -22.16
C ALA A 324 -21.25 -8.42 -23.57
N LYS A 325 -22.18 -8.98 -24.35
CA LYS A 325 -21.89 -9.44 -25.72
C LYS A 325 -21.62 -8.26 -26.64
N ILE A 326 -22.42 -7.20 -26.54
CA ILE A 326 -22.24 -5.98 -27.33
C ILE A 326 -20.92 -5.28 -26.97
N LEU A 327 -20.59 -5.17 -25.68
CA LEU A 327 -19.36 -4.52 -25.24
C LEU A 327 -18.10 -5.31 -25.62
N ARG A 328 -18.15 -6.65 -25.59
CA ARG A 328 -17.04 -7.50 -26.07
C ARG A 328 -16.82 -7.38 -27.57
N GLU A 329 -17.90 -7.33 -28.35
CA GLU A 329 -17.81 -7.09 -29.79
C GLU A 329 -17.30 -5.67 -30.10
N LEU A 330 -17.72 -4.66 -29.33
CA LEU A 330 -17.18 -3.31 -29.42
C LEU A 330 -15.67 -3.29 -29.13
N GLU A 331 -15.24 -3.94 -28.04
CA GLU A 331 -13.83 -4.05 -27.69
C GLU A 331 -13.01 -4.72 -28.81
N THR A 332 -13.55 -5.77 -29.41
CA THR A 332 -12.93 -6.53 -30.51
C THR A 332 -12.78 -5.67 -31.76
N ARG A 333 -13.84 -4.94 -32.16
CA ARG A 333 -13.80 -3.99 -33.29
C ARG A 333 -12.77 -2.88 -33.11
N LEU A 334 -12.58 -2.44 -31.88
CA LEU A 334 -11.62 -1.39 -31.53
C LEU A 334 -10.21 -1.93 -31.31
N ASN A 335 -10.05 -3.25 -31.14
CA ASN A 335 -8.84 -3.88 -30.59
C ASN A 335 -8.31 -3.13 -29.36
N TYR A 336 -9.23 -2.74 -28.46
CA TYR A 336 -8.97 -1.66 -27.52
C TYR A 336 -7.99 -2.05 -26.40
N ARG A 337 -8.07 -3.29 -25.89
CA ARG A 337 -7.12 -3.76 -24.87
C ARG A 337 -5.70 -3.80 -25.39
N HIS A 338 -5.50 -4.32 -26.60
CA HIS A 338 -4.18 -4.32 -27.26
C HIS A 338 -3.65 -2.90 -27.46
N TYR A 339 -4.53 -1.97 -27.87
CA TYR A 339 -4.17 -0.56 -27.95
C TYR A 339 -3.70 0.01 -26.60
N LEU A 340 -4.36 -0.31 -25.49
CA LEU A 340 -3.96 0.15 -24.15
C LEU A 340 -2.59 -0.42 -23.72
N GLU A 341 -2.31 -1.66 -24.10
CA GLU A 341 -1.02 -2.32 -23.87
C GLU A 341 0.10 -1.65 -24.68
N GLU A 342 -0.12 -1.38 -25.97
CA GLU A 342 0.86 -0.74 -26.85
C GLU A 342 1.08 0.75 -26.57
N GLU A 343 0.02 1.47 -26.17
CA GLU A 343 0.11 2.90 -25.90
C GLU A 343 0.96 3.21 -24.66
N SER A 344 0.99 2.29 -23.70
CA SER A 344 1.57 2.54 -22.40
C SER A 344 3.09 2.45 -22.43
N GLY A 345 3.78 3.47 -21.91
CA GLY A 345 5.25 3.47 -21.80
C GLY A 345 5.82 2.41 -20.85
N PHE A 346 4.96 1.76 -20.06
CA PHE A 346 5.30 0.64 -19.17
C PHE A 346 4.31 -0.51 -19.39
N ALA A 347 4.83 -1.70 -19.69
CA ALA A 347 4.02 -2.89 -20.00
C ALA A 347 3.04 -3.24 -18.87
N GLU A 348 3.46 -3.16 -17.60
CA GLU A 348 2.58 -3.42 -16.45
C GLU A 348 1.41 -2.44 -16.37
N SER A 349 1.65 -1.15 -16.66
CA SER A 349 0.60 -0.13 -16.64
C SER A 349 -0.41 -0.33 -17.78
N GLY A 350 0.08 -0.72 -18.96
CA GLY A 350 -0.78 -1.05 -20.11
C GLY A 350 -1.64 -2.27 -19.83
N ALA A 351 -1.03 -3.35 -19.36
CA ALA A 351 -1.71 -4.58 -18.96
C ALA A 351 -2.77 -4.31 -17.87
N ALA A 352 -2.48 -3.47 -16.86
CA ALA A 352 -3.43 -3.14 -15.81
C ALA A 352 -4.66 -2.36 -16.32
N ARG A 353 -4.47 -1.46 -17.30
CA ARG A 353 -5.58 -0.74 -17.95
C ARG A 353 -6.40 -1.69 -18.82
N ALA A 354 -5.76 -2.58 -19.57
CA ALA A 354 -6.43 -3.62 -20.33
C ALA A 354 -7.23 -4.59 -19.44
N ASP A 355 -6.66 -5.00 -18.30
CA ASP A 355 -7.33 -5.83 -17.30
C ASP A 355 -8.54 -5.10 -16.68
N THR A 356 -8.47 -3.77 -16.52
CA THR A 356 -9.60 -2.96 -16.07
C THR A 356 -10.75 -3.00 -17.07
N VAL A 357 -10.44 -2.95 -18.38
CA VAL A 357 -11.44 -3.16 -19.44
C VAL A 357 -12.02 -4.57 -19.36
N THR A 358 -11.20 -5.61 -19.22
CA THR A 358 -11.69 -6.99 -19.05
C THR A 358 -12.63 -7.11 -17.86
N ALA A 359 -12.26 -6.58 -16.70
CA ALA A 359 -13.10 -6.63 -15.51
C ALA A 359 -14.42 -5.84 -15.68
N PHE A 360 -14.42 -4.75 -16.47
CA PHE A 360 -15.65 -4.05 -16.84
C PHE A 360 -16.55 -4.85 -17.80
N LEU A 361 -15.97 -5.58 -18.76
CA LEU A 361 -16.72 -6.45 -19.65
C LEU A 361 -17.37 -7.62 -18.90
N ASP A 362 -16.63 -8.20 -17.95
CA ASP A 362 -17.14 -9.28 -17.09
C ASP A 362 -18.21 -8.74 -16.13
N TYR A 363 -18.05 -7.51 -15.61
CA TYR A 363 -19.05 -6.84 -14.81
C TYR A 363 -20.40 -6.66 -15.52
N ALA A 364 -20.39 -6.50 -16.85
CA ALA A 364 -21.61 -6.36 -17.65
C ALA A 364 -22.38 -7.68 -17.82
N GLU A 365 -21.82 -8.82 -17.41
CA GLU A 365 -22.50 -10.11 -17.49
C GLU A 365 -23.73 -10.14 -16.56
N GLY A 366 -24.84 -10.66 -17.07
CA GLY A 366 -26.10 -10.74 -16.33
C GLY A 366 -26.78 -9.39 -16.02
N LYS A 367 -26.26 -8.25 -16.51
CA LYS A 367 -26.81 -6.90 -16.25
C LYS A 367 -27.83 -6.40 -17.27
N GLY A 368 -28.45 -7.31 -18.02
CA GLY A 368 -29.48 -6.99 -19.02
C GLY A 368 -28.93 -6.48 -20.35
N THR A 369 -29.74 -5.67 -21.04
CA THR A 369 -29.45 -5.03 -22.33
C THR A 369 -28.49 -3.86 -22.17
N LEU A 370 -27.93 -3.37 -23.29
CA LEU A 370 -27.01 -2.21 -23.26
C LEU A 370 -27.65 -0.97 -22.62
N LEU A 371 -28.93 -0.71 -22.90
CA LEU A 371 -29.64 0.45 -22.35
C LEU A 371 -29.79 0.36 -20.83
N GLU A 372 -30.24 -0.79 -20.32
CA GLU A 372 -30.40 -1.05 -18.88
C GLU A 372 -29.06 -0.92 -18.15
N PHE A 373 -28.00 -1.48 -18.74
CA PHE A 373 -26.65 -1.40 -18.17
C PHE A 373 -26.13 0.05 -18.09
N LEU A 374 -26.30 0.85 -19.15
CA LEU A 374 -25.89 2.26 -19.12
C LEU A 374 -26.69 3.09 -18.12
N GLN A 375 -27.98 2.79 -17.95
CA GLN A 375 -28.82 3.42 -16.92
C GLN A 375 -28.32 3.05 -15.51
N MET A 376 -27.98 1.78 -15.29
CA MET A 376 -27.36 1.32 -14.04
C MET A 376 -26.06 2.09 -13.75
N LEU A 377 -25.13 2.20 -14.71
CA LEU A 377 -23.88 2.95 -14.52
C LEU A 377 -24.13 4.43 -14.19
N ARG A 378 -25.13 5.07 -14.82
CA ARG A 378 -25.50 6.46 -14.50
C ARG A 378 -26.02 6.59 -13.07
N GLN A 379 -26.84 5.64 -12.61
CA GLN A 379 -27.33 5.64 -11.22
C GLN A 379 -26.19 5.45 -10.21
N LEU A 380 -25.21 4.59 -10.51
CA LEU A 380 -24.03 4.42 -9.67
C LEU A 380 -23.20 5.72 -9.58
N ALA A 381 -22.91 6.34 -10.72
CA ALA A 381 -22.16 7.59 -10.78
C ALA A 381 -22.86 8.75 -10.04
N ALA A 382 -24.19 8.76 -10.00
CA ALA A 382 -24.95 9.76 -9.27
C ALA A 382 -24.89 9.57 -7.74
N ARG A 383 -24.75 8.32 -7.26
CA ARG A 383 -24.64 8.00 -5.82
C ARG A 383 -23.24 8.23 -5.25
N GLN A 384 -22.22 8.14 -6.10
CA GLN A 384 -20.83 8.36 -5.70
C GLN A 384 -20.15 9.30 -6.71
N PRO A 385 -20.34 10.64 -6.58
CA PRO A 385 -19.61 11.57 -7.41
C PRO A 385 -18.11 11.36 -7.21
N GLY A 386 -17.41 10.96 -8.28
CA GLY A 386 -15.98 10.66 -8.23
C GLY A 386 -15.18 11.88 -7.83
N ASN A 387 -14.85 11.99 -6.54
CA ASN A 387 -14.06 13.11 -6.02
C ASN A 387 -12.56 12.84 -6.23
N LEU A 388 -12.05 13.20 -7.41
CA LEU A 388 -10.59 13.31 -7.65
C LEU A 388 -9.97 14.52 -6.92
N SER A 389 -10.79 15.52 -6.55
CA SER A 389 -10.33 16.83 -6.08
C SER A 389 -10.01 16.91 -4.58
N ASN A 390 -10.49 15.99 -3.75
CA ASN A 390 -10.19 16.00 -2.31
C ASN A 390 -8.91 15.21 -2.01
N ARG A 391 -7.76 15.70 -2.49
CA ARG A 391 -6.44 15.14 -2.17
C ARG A 391 -5.90 15.54 -0.79
N VAL A 392 -6.61 16.32 0.02
CA VAL A 392 -6.08 16.83 1.31
C VAL A 392 -7.11 16.96 2.44
N GLU A 393 -8.42 16.83 2.19
CA GLU A 393 -9.37 16.89 3.31
C GLU A 393 -9.34 15.56 4.09
N GLN A 394 -9.17 15.73 5.40
CA GLN A 394 -8.94 14.66 6.35
C GLN A 394 -9.95 13.52 6.18
N ASN A 395 -9.47 12.32 6.51
CA ASN A 395 -10.15 11.03 6.58
C ASN A 395 -11.32 11.04 7.61
N THR A 396 -12.26 11.98 7.48
CA THR A 396 -13.37 12.24 8.40
C THR A 396 -14.62 11.47 8.02
N GLU A 397 -14.72 10.98 6.78
CA GLU A 397 -15.83 10.12 6.36
C GLU A 397 -15.53 8.66 6.71
N ASP A 398 -16.45 8.03 7.43
CA ASP A 398 -16.39 6.61 7.79
C ASP A 398 -16.63 5.73 6.55
N LYS A 399 -15.57 5.49 5.76
CA LYS A 399 -15.59 4.72 4.50
C LYS A 399 -14.53 3.62 4.49
N VAL A 400 -14.83 2.50 3.86
CA VAL A 400 -13.85 1.42 3.61
C VAL A 400 -12.81 1.92 2.60
N THR A 401 -11.53 1.69 2.89
CA THR A 401 -10.45 2.11 2.00
C THR A 401 -10.08 0.99 1.03
N ILE A 402 -10.17 1.24 -0.28
CA ILE A 402 -9.58 0.38 -1.31
C ILE A 402 -8.33 1.09 -1.84
N THR A 403 -7.17 0.44 -1.77
CA THR A 403 -5.90 1.03 -2.25
C THR A 403 -4.97 -0.04 -2.80
N THR A 404 -3.96 0.36 -3.58
CA THR A 404 -2.91 -0.60 -3.96
C THR A 404 -1.98 -0.93 -2.79
N ILE A 405 -1.38 -2.13 -2.81
CA ILE A 405 -0.36 -2.55 -1.85
C ILE A 405 0.81 -1.56 -1.83
N PHE A 406 1.24 -1.04 -2.99
CA PHE A 406 2.28 -0.01 -3.05
C PHE A 406 1.93 1.24 -2.24
N ARG A 407 0.69 1.74 -2.34
CA ARG A 407 0.24 2.93 -1.60
C ARG A 407 -0.04 2.65 -0.12
N ALA A 408 -0.21 1.38 0.25
CA ALA A 408 -0.42 0.96 1.64
C ALA A 408 0.88 0.89 2.45
N LYS A 409 2.05 0.96 1.80
CA LYS A 409 3.34 1.01 2.48
C LYS A 409 3.38 2.17 3.48
N GLY A 410 3.96 1.90 4.66
CA GLY A 410 3.99 2.85 5.78
C GLY A 410 2.68 3.01 6.56
N ARG A 411 1.57 2.43 6.10
CA ARG A 411 0.26 2.48 6.78
C ARG A 411 -0.07 1.17 7.49
N GLU A 412 -1.13 1.18 8.30
CA GLU A 412 -1.61 0.02 9.05
C GLU A 412 -3.11 0.15 9.36
N TRP A 413 -3.80 -0.99 9.43
CA TRP A 413 -5.25 -1.07 9.70
C TRP A 413 -5.57 -2.23 10.65
N PRO A 414 -6.56 -2.09 11.54
CA PRO A 414 -7.15 -3.21 12.27
C PRO A 414 -7.50 -4.40 11.38
N VAL A 415 -8.18 -4.17 10.26
CA VAL A 415 -8.60 -5.20 9.32
C VAL A 415 -8.02 -4.94 7.94
N VAL A 416 -7.33 -5.94 7.41
CA VAL A 416 -6.82 -5.94 6.03
C VAL A 416 -7.38 -7.12 5.26
N ILE A 417 -7.90 -6.83 4.07
CA ILE A 417 -8.46 -7.81 3.15
C ILE A 417 -7.68 -7.73 1.84
N VAL A 418 -7.24 -8.87 1.30
CA VAL A 418 -6.49 -8.94 0.05
C VAL A 418 -7.23 -9.87 -0.91
N PRO A 419 -7.93 -9.35 -1.94
CA PRO A 419 -8.56 -10.17 -2.97
C PRO A 419 -7.52 -10.74 -3.94
N HIS A 420 -7.91 -11.78 -4.67
CA HIS A 420 -7.14 -12.34 -5.80
C HIS A 420 -5.67 -12.64 -5.47
N VAL A 421 -5.41 -13.34 -4.37
CA VAL A 421 -4.10 -13.94 -4.03
C VAL A 421 -3.89 -15.21 -4.86
N ASN A 422 -3.96 -15.04 -6.18
CA ASN A 422 -3.84 -16.04 -7.23
C ASN A 422 -2.57 -15.81 -8.05
N GLU A 423 -2.07 -16.85 -8.72
CA GLU A 423 -1.05 -16.70 -9.76
C GLU A 423 -1.60 -15.85 -10.93
N GLY A 424 -0.78 -14.95 -11.46
CA GLY A 424 -1.17 -13.97 -12.49
C GLY A 424 -1.72 -12.65 -11.92
N PHE A 425 -2.11 -12.63 -10.64
CA PHE A 425 -2.54 -11.44 -9.91
C PHE A 425 -1.54 -11.01 -8.84
N LEU A 426 -1.08 -11.97 -8.02
CA LEU A 426 -0.03 -11.77 -7.02
C LEU A 426 0.77 -13.10 -6.87
N PRO A 427 1.84 -13.31 -7.67
CA PRO A 427 2.53 -12.32 -8.50
C PRO A 427 1.74 -11.90 -9.74
N TYR A 428 1.89 -10.64 -10.14
CA TYR A 428 1.26 -10.12 -11.35
C TYR A 428 1.87 -10.74 -12.61
N LYS A 429 1.04 -11.08 -13.60
CA LYS A 429 1.43 -11.84 -14.81
C LYS A 429 2.57 -11.24 -15.64
N THR A 430 2.74 -9.92 -15.62
CA THR A 430 3.80 -9.20 -16.35
C THR A 430 4.97 -8.78 -15.46
N ALA A 431 4.93 -9.12 -14.16
CA ALA A 431 6.00 -8.76 -13.24
C ALA A 431 7.30 -9.48 -13.58
N SER A 432 8.35 -8.69 -13.84
CA SER A 432 9.68 -9.22 -14.16
C SER A 432 10.44 -9.73 -12.93
N ASN A 433 10.14 -9.20 -11.74
CA ASN A 433 10.80 -9.53 -10.50
C ASN A 433 9.86 -10.24 -9.51
N ILE A 434 9.97 -11.56 -9.44
CA ILE A 434 9.16 -12.39 -8.53
C ILE A 434 9.52 -12.16 -7.05
N GLU A 435 10.76 -11.79 -6.73
CA GLU A 435 11.13 -11.48 -5.34
C GLU A 435 10.45 -10.19 -4.86
N GLU A 436 10.33 -9.19 -5.73
CA GLU A 436 9.59 -7.94 -5.46
C GLU A 436 8.10 -8.22 -5.24
N GLU A 437 7.47 -9.04 -6.09
CA GLU A 437 6.07 -9.45 -5.92
C GLU A 437 5.84 -10.21 -4.60
N ARG A 438 6.83 -10.99 -4.14
CA ARG A 438 6.78 -11.63 -2.84
C ARG A 438 6.88 -10.60 -1.70
N ARG A 439 7.74 -9.59 -1.84
CA ARG A 439 7.81 -8.46 -0.90
C ARG A 439 6.49 -7.69 -0.86
N LEU A 440 5.78 -7.55 -1.98
CA LEU A 440 4.43 -6.98 -1.99
C LEU A 440 3.45 -7.80 -1.14
N LEU A 441 3.40 -9.13 -1.28
CA LEU A 441 2.56 -9.95 -0.41
C LEU A 441 2.98 -9.82 1.06
N TYR A 442 4.28 -9.81 1.36
CA TYR A 442 4.78 -9.57 2.72
C TYR A 442 4.33 -8.21 3.27
N VAL A 443 4.41 -7.15 2.48
CA VAL A 443 3.93 -5.81 2.85
C VAL A 443 2.43 -5.86 3.14
N ALA A 444 1.63 -6.48 2.27
CA ALA A 444 0.17 -6.61 2.44
C ALA A 444 -0.19 -7.33 3.75
N ILE A 445 0.46 -8.46 4.05
CA ILE A 445 0.27 -9.21 5.32
C ILE A 445 0.60 -8.33 6.53
N THR A 446 1.71 -7.59 6.47
CA THR A 446 2.23 -6.77 7.59
C THR A 446 1.53 -5.42 7.75
N ARG A 447 0.50 -5.11 6.95
CA ARG A 447 -0.37 -3.94 7.15
C ARG A 447 -1.46 -4.19 8.20
N ALA A 448 -1.79 -5.47 8.45
CA ALA A 448 -2.83 -5.85 9.39
C ALA A 448 -2.37 -5.75 10.85
N ARG A 449 -3.20 -5.17 11.72
CA ARG A 449 -3.00 -5.12 13.17
C ARG A 449 -3.74 -6.23 13.91
N ARG A 450 -4.93 -6.63 13.44
CA ARG A 450 -5.78 -7.63 14.10
C ARG A 450 -6.19 -8.73 13.14
N ASP A 451 -6.92 -8.38 12.08
CA ASP A 451 -7.49 -9.36 11.15
C ASP A 451 -6.89 -9.24 9.75
N LEU A 452 -6.57 -10.40 9.18
CA LEU A 452 -6.06 -10.55 7.82
C LEU A 452 -6.87 -11.60 7.08
N HIS A 453 -7.53 -11.18 6.01
CA HIS A 453 -8.30 -12.06 5.13
C HIS A 453 -7.66 -12.06 3.74
N LEU A 454 -7.16 -13.22 3.31
CA LEU A 454 -6.61 -13.42 1.98
C LEU A 454 -7.59 -14.25 1.16
N HIS A 455 -7.91 -13.84 -0.06
CA HIS A 455 -8.88 -14.54 -0.90
C HIS A 455 -8.27 -14.94 -2.22
N TYR A 456 -8.63 -16.13 -2.70
CA TYR A 456 -8.30 -16.58 -4.05
C TYR A 456 -9.53 -17.19 -4.71
N VAL A 457 -9.57 -17.13 -6.04
CA VAL A 457 -10.62 -17.72 -6.86
C VAL A 457 -10.11 -19.03 -7.47
N GLU A 458 -10.86 -20.12 -7.31
CA GLU A 458 -10.47 -21.49 -7.70
C GLU A 458 -10.30 -21.67 -9.20
N LYS A 459 -10.89 -20.78 -10.01
CA LYS A 459 -10.65 -20.70 -11.46
C LYS A 459 -9.17 -20.51 -11.81
N TYR A 460 -8.38 -19.93 -10.90
CA TYR A 460 -6.95 -19.69 -11.07
C TYR A 460 -6.16 -20.43 -9.98
N GLU A 461 -4.91 -20.74 -10.27
CA GLU A 461 -4.00 -21.29 -9.25
C GLU A 461 -3.83 -20.31 -8.08
N ILE A 462 -3.69 -20.85 -6.87
CA ILE A 462 -3.36 -20.04 -5.69
C ILE A 462 -1.97 -19.44 -5.86
N SER A 463 -1.72 -18.27 -5.27
CA SER A 463 -0.39 -17.65 -5.30
C SER A 463 0.72 -18.65 -4.90
N PRO A 464 1.77 -18.82 -5.72
CA PRO A 464 2.89 -19.70 -5.40
C PRO A 464 3.57 -19.32 -4.09
N PHE A 465 3.44 -18.07 -3.65
CA PHE A 465 3.98 -17.59 -2.38
C PHE A 465 3.31 -18.25 -1.17
N LEU A 466 1.98 -18.39 -1.20
CA LEU A 466 1.22 -19.08 -0.16
C LEU A 466 1.43 -20.60 -0.21
N ALA A 467 1.57 -21.16 -1.41
CA ALA A 467 1.88 -22.58 -1.60
C ALA A 467 3.26 -22.94 -1.04
N GLN A 468 4.31 -22.17 -1.38
CA GLN A 468 5.68 -22.35 -0.89
C GLN A 468 5.79 -22.17 0.63
N ALA A 469 5.06 -21.19 1.18
CA ALA A 469 4.98 -20.99 2.63
C ALA A 469 4.28 -22.16 3.34
N ARG A 470 3.56 -23.04 2.61
CA ARG A 470 2.68 -24.07 3.17
C ARG A 470 1.68 -23.46 4.16
N HIS A 471 1.01 -22.38 3.72
CA HIS A 471 0.15 -21.54 4.55
C HIS A 471 -0.86 -22.34 5.40
N THR A 472 -1.48 -23.40 4.87
CA THR A 472 -2.42 -24.25 5.62
C THR A 472 -1.78 -24.89 6.85
N ALA A 473 -0.55 -25.38 6.73
CA ALA A 473 0.18 -25.99 7.84
C ALA A 473 0.60 -24.94 8.88
N LEU A 474 1.04 -23.76 8.42
CA LEU A 474 1.42 -22.64 9.27
C LEU A 474 0.22 -22.11 10.07
N LEU A 475 -0.87 -21.76 9.39
CA LEU A 475 -2.07 -21.22 10.03
C LEU A 475 -2.76 -22.27 10.91
N GLY A 476 -2.74 -23.55 10.51
CA GLY A 476 -3.22 -24.64 11.37
C GLY A 476 -2.39 -24.84 12.63
N ALA A 477 -1.06 -24.61 12.57
CA ALA A 477 -0.20 -24.62 13.75
C ALA A 477 -0.52 -23.45 14.69
N VAL A 478 -0.67 -22.24 14.14
CA VAL A 478 -1.10 -21.06 14.91
C VAL A 478 -2.46 -21.30 15.54
N GLN A 479 -3.44 -21.85 14.81
CA GLN A 479 -4.78 -22.09 15.34
C GLN A 479 -4.79 -23.05 16.54
N ARG A 480 -3.95 -24.10 16.53
CA ARG A 480 -3.79 -24.97 17.70
C ARG A 480 -3.25 -24.21 18.91
N MET A 481 -2.28 -23.32 18.70
CA MET A 481 -1.78 -22.45 19.77
C MET A 481 -2.85 -21.47 20.24
N VAL A 482 -3.62 -20.85 19.34
CA VAL A 482 -4.74 -19.95 19.69
C VAL A 482 -5.74 -20.67 20.60
N THR A 483 -6.10 -21.91 20.28
CA THR A 483 -7.01 -22.73 21.11
C THR A 483 -6.40 -22.95 22.51
N ALA A 484 -5.14 -23.35 22.60
CA ALA A 484 -4.46 -23.54 23.88
C ALA A 484 -4.38 -22.24 24.70
N ILE A 485 -3.96 -21.13 24.09
CA ILE A 485 -3.85 -19.83 24.77
C ILE A 485 -5.21 -19.36 25.28
N ARG A 486 -6.30 -19.56 24.53
CA ARG A 486 -7.66 -19.18 24.95
C ARG A 486 -8.20 -20.01 26.11
N LYS A 487 -7.81 -21.29 26.24
CA LYS A 487 -8.19 -22.14 27.39
C LYS A 487 -7.58 -21.65 28.71
N GLY A 488 -6.43 -20.98 28.64
CA GLY A 488 -5.63 -20.61 29.80
C GLY A 488 -4.74 -21.76 30.31
N PRO A 489 -3.59 -21.43 30.94
CA PRO A 489 -2.56 -22.40 31.29
C PRO A 489 -2.99 -23.45 32.32
N GLU A 490 -3.94 -23.12 33.19
CA GLU A 490 -4.51 -24.05 34.16
C GLU A 490 -5.29 -25.21 33.53
N GLN A 491 -5.79 -25.03 32.30
CA GLN A 491 -6.60 -26.01 31.58
C GLN A 491 -5.83 -26.73 30.46
N TRP A 492 -4.51 -26.51 30.35
CA TRP A 492 -3.72 -27.12 29.29
C TRP A 492 -3.58 -28.63 29.48
N ASP A 493 -4.13 -29.36 28.50
CA ASP A 493 -3.91 -30.80 28.36
C ASP A 493 -2.55 -31.11 27.69
N GLU A 494 -2.26 -32.41 27.49
CA GLU A 494 -1.00 -32.81 26.84
C GLU A 494 -0.92 -32.38 25.37
N GLU A 495 -2.05 -32.22 24.67
CA GLU A 495 -2.07 -31.76 23.28
C GLU A 495 -1.76 -30.27 23.18
N ASP A 496 -2.33 -29.46 24.09
CA ASP A 496 -2.06 -28.03 24.21
C ASP A 496 -0.57 -27.78 24.51
N GLN A 497 -0.04 -28.47 25.54
CA GLN A 497 1.38 -28.40 25.92
C GLN A 497 2.29 -28.81 24.76
N ARG A 498 1.93 -29.89 24.06
CA ARG A 498 2.67 -30.34 22.87
C ARG A 498 2.62 -29.31 21.75
N ALA A 499 1.49 -28.68 21.48
CA ALA A 499 1.37 -27.66 20.45
C ALA A 499 2.29 -26.47 20.77
N ILE A 500 2.25 -25.96 22.00
CA ILE A 500 3.13 -24.87 22.46
C ILE A 500 4.60 -25.28 22.34
N ALA A 501 4.97 -26.47 22.81
CA ALA A 501 6.33 -26.99 22.73
C ALA A 501 6.83 -27.14 21.28
N THR A 502 5.96 -27.57 20.37
CA THR A 502 6.34 -27.90 18.99
C THR A 502 6.50 -26.65 18.13
N TYR A 503 5.64 -25.64 18.31
CA TYR A 503 5.51 -24.55 17.35
C TYR A 503 6.18 -23.24 17.79
N THR A 504 6.39 -23.01 19.08
CA THR A 504 6.85 -21.69 19.57
C THR A 504 8.20 -21.26 18.97
N GLU A 505 9.23 -22.10 19.07
CA GLU A 505 10.57 -21.76 18.55
C GLU A 505 10.61 -21.78 17.00
N PRO A 506 10.13 -22.83 16.30
CA PRO A 506 10.20 -22.86 14.83
C PRO A 506 9.41 -21.76 14.13
N LEU A 507 8.42 -21.17 14.79
CA LEU A 507 7.59 -20.09 14.26
C LEU A 507 8.00 -18.69 14.75
N ASN A 508 9.11 -18.55 15.49
CA ASN A 508 9.59 -17.27 16.05
C ASN A 508 8.56 -16.59 16.99
N LEU A 509 7.95 -17.38 17.87
CA LEU A 509 6.93 -16.92 18.82
C LEU A 509 7.45 -16.90 20.26
N SER A 510 8.73 -17.19 20.48
CA SER A 510 9.34 -17.27 21.81
C SER A 510 9.24 -15.95 22.59
N SER A 511 9.42 -14.80 21.93
CA SER A 511 9.38 -13.48 22.57
C SER A 511 8.07 -13.22 23.32
N TYR A 512 6.94 -13.72 22.80
CA TYR A 512 5.65 -13.60 23.48
C TYR A 512 5.64 -14.21 24.88
N PHE A 513 6.31 -15.35 25.06
CA PHE A 513 6.41 -16.04 26.34
C PHE A 513 7.55 -15.52 27.23
N THR A 514 8.57 -14.86 26.68
CA THR A 514 9.62 -14.23 27.50
C THR A 514 9.21 -12.88 28.04
N ASP A 515 8.42 -12.14 27.27
CA ASP A 515 8.01 -10.78 27.62
C ASP A 515 6.74 -10.78 28.49
N TRP A 516 5.99 -11.89 28.45
CA TRP A 516 4.72 -12.08 29.17
C TRP A 516 3.73 -10.92 28.98
N ALA A 517 3.77 -10.31 27.80
CA ALA A 517 2.93 -9.16 27.47
C ALA A 517 1.46 -9.54 27.58
N GLY A 518 0.74 -8.89 28.49
CA GLY A 518 -0.70 -9.12 28.74
C GLY A 518 -1.05 -10.29 29.68
N TRP A 519 -0.06 -11.01 30.23
CA TRP A 519 -0.30 -12.13 31.17
C TRP A 519 -0.27 -11.66 32.62
N GLN A 520 -1.20 -12.16 33.44
CA GLN A 520 -1.16 -11.99 34.90
C GLN A 520 -0.08 -12.88 35.51
N GLU A 521 0.51 -12.47 36.64
CA GLU A 521 1.61 -13.22 37.26
C GLU A 521 1.23 -14.68 37.58
N GLN A 522 -0.02 -14.93 38.00
CA GLN A 522 -0.53 -16.27 38.23
C GLN A 522 -0.49 -17.14 36.96
N ASP A 523 -0.95 -16.60 35.82
CA ASP A 523 -0.96 -17.32 34.54
C ASP A 523 0.46 -17.64 34.07
N ARG A 524 1.41 -16.73 34.31
CA ARG A 524 2.83 -16.93 33.95
C ARG A 524 3.42 -18.12 34.71
N GLN A 525 3.20 -18.17 36.01
CA GLN A 525 3.69 -19.25 36.88
C GLN A 525 3.03 -20.59 36.51
N GLN A 526 1.71 -20.59 36.24
CA GLN A 526 0.99 -21.78 35.80
C GLN A 526 1.50 -22.29 34.45
N ALA A 527 1.69 -21.41 33.46
CA ALA A 527 2.23 -21.79 32.15
C ALA A 527 3.65 -22.35 32.26
N ALA A 528 4.51 -21.66 33.01
CA ALA A 528 5.89 -22.11 33.22
C ALA A 528 5.96 -23.45 33.95
N GLY A 529 5.12 -23.67 34.96
CA GLY A 529 4.99 -24.93 35.67
C GLY A 529 4.46 -26.06 34.77
N ALA A 530 3.40 -25.82 34.01
CA ALA A 530 2.82 -26.79 33.08
C ALA A 530 3.83 -27.25 32.02
N MET A 531 4.52 -26.31 31.39
CA MET A 531 5.53 -26.62 30.36
C MET A 531 6.78 -27.28 30.96
N THR A 532 7.24 -26.87 32.13
CA THR A 532 8.35 -27.53 32.83
C THR A 532 7.99 -28.98 33.18
N GLY A 533 6.76 -29.22 33.67
CA GLY A 533 6.24 -30.55 33.94
C GLY A 533 6.16 -31.42 32.67
N PHE A 534 5.69 -30.84 31.56
CA PHE A 534 5.65 -31.51 30.25
C PHE A 534 7.05 -31.94 29.78
N PHE A 535 8.02 -31.02 29.78
CA PHE A 535 9.39 -31.34 29.33
C PHE A 535 10.08 -32.37 30.23
N ARG A 536 9.79 -32.38 31.53
CA ARG A 536 10.25 -33.44 32.44
C ARG A 536 9.71 -34.82 32.01
N ARG A 537 8.40 -34.94 31.74
CA ARG A 537 7.79 -36.20 31.25
C ARG A 537 8.40 -36.64 29.91
N VAL A 538 8.58 -35.72 28.97
CA VAL A 538 9.22 -35.97 27.67
C VAL A 538 10.66 -36.48 27.84
N SER A 539 11.41 -35.91 28.80
CA SER A 539 12.78 -36.31 29.11
C SER A 539 12.84 -37.71 29.72
N GLU A 540 12.03 -37.98 30.75
CA GLU A 540 11.96 -39.27 31.44
C GLU A 540 11.61 -40.41 30.46
N GLN A 541 10.70 -40.15 29.52
CA GLN A 541 10.26 -41.11 28.51
C GLN A 541 11.13 -41.13 27.24
N LYS A 542 12.22 -40.35 27.19
CA LYS A 542 13.12 -40.23 26.02
C LYS A 542 12.39 -39.88 24.71
N LEU A 543 11.35 -39.04 24.78
CA LEU A 543 10.47 -38.74 23.66
C LEU A 543 10.90 -37.56 22.80
N PHE A 544 11.99 -36.85 23.13
CA PHE A 544 12.45 -35.67 22.36
C PHE A 544 12.60 -35.96 20.85
N GLY A 545 13.27 -37.07 20.48
CA GLY A 545 13.46 -37.45 19.08
C GLY A 545 12.15 -37.84 18.39
N ARG A 546 11.26 -38.56 19.08
CA ARG A 546 9.96 -39.00 18.54
C ARG A 546 8.99 -37.83 18.33
N LEU A 547 9.02 -36.85 19.23
CA LEU A 547 8.19 -35.65 19.18
C LEU A 547 8.82 -34.50 18.39
N LYS A 548 10.07 -34.66 17.92
CA LYS A 548 10.86 -33.64 17.21
C LYS A 548 11.01 -32.34 18.03
N LEU A 549 11.13 -32.46 19.34
CA LEU A 549 11.30 -31.33 20.27
C LEU A 549 12.79 -31.04 20.51
N ARG A 550 13.14 -29.76 20.69
CA ARG A 550 14.51 -29.32 20.97
C ARG A 550 14.76 -29.27 22.50
N PRO A 551 15.82 -29.91 23.03
CA PRO A 551 16.12 -29.89 24.47
C PRO A 551 16.33 -28.48 25.04
N ASN A 552 16.96 -27.57 24.29
CA ASN A 552 17.23 -26.19 24.74
C ASN A 552 15.94 -25.41 25.03
N PHE A 553 14.82 -25.78 24.41
CA PHE A 553 13.54 -25.12 24.66
C PHE A 553 13.00 -25.48 26.07
N ALA A 554 13.37 -26.65 26.62
CA ALA A 554 13.08 -26.98 28.02
C ALA A 554 13.83 -26.09 29.01
N ASP A 555 15.01 -25.58 28.64
CA ASP A 555 15.76 -24.62 29.48
C ASP A 555 15.04 -23.27 29.55
N LEU A 556 14.44 -22.80 28.46
CA LEU A 556 13.64 -21.56 28.45
C LEU A 556 12.55 -21.60 29.52
N TRP A 557 11.71 -22.63 29.50
CA TRP A 557 10.59 -22.75 30.45
C TRP A 557 11.05 -22.95 31.90
N ARG A 558 12.18 -23.65 32.12
CA ARG A 558 12.79 -23.73 33.46
C ARG A 558 13.26 -22.37 33.97
N ARG A 559 13.87 -21.55 33.11
CA ARG A 559 14.31 -20.19 33.47
C ARG A 559 13.13 -19.26 33.75
N LEU A 560 12.09 -19.33 32.92
CA LEU A 560 10.85 -18.58 33.13
C LEU A 560 10.15 -18.99 34.44
N ALA A 561 10.13 -20.28 34.79
CA ALA A 561 9.60 -20.77 36.06
C ALA A 561 10.39 -20.26 37.28
N ASN A 562 11.69 -19.99 37.11
CA ASN A 562 12.54 -19.42 38.15
C ASN A 562 12.48 -17.89 38.23
N GLY A 563 11.61 -17.24 37.46
CA GLY A 563 11.41 -15.79 37.49
C GLY A 563 12.47 -14.98 36.72
N GLU A 564 13.25 -15.59 35.84
CA GLU A 564 14.17 -14.84 34.98
C GLU A 564 13.40 -14.06 33.90
N SER A 565 13.60 -12.74 33.83
CA SER A 565 12.98 -11.86 32.83
C SER A 565 13.74 -11.86 31.50
N ALA A 566 13.08 -11.41 30.43
CA ALA A 566 13.67 -11.24 29.09
C ALA A 566 15.03 -10.48 29.09
N SER A 567 15.19 -9.49 29.97
CA SER A 567 16.45 -8.73 30.14
C SER A 567 17.67 -9.58 30.57
N THR A 568 17.45 -10.71 31.25
CA THR A 568 18.48 -11.69 31.63
C THR A 568 18.65 -12.83 30.61
N LEU A 569 17.73 -12.96 29.66
CA LEU A 569 17.74 -13.98 28.61
C LEU A 569 18.50 -13.54 27.34
N SER A 570 18.62 -12.22 27.11
CA SER A 570 19.14 -11.62 25.86
C SER A 570 20.65 -11.28 25.82
N ALA A 571 21.47 -11.70 26.79
CA ALA A 571 22.92 -11.52 26.67
C ALA A 571 23.49 -12.45 25.59
N PRO A 572 24.03 -11.94 24.47
CA PRO A 572 24.72 -12.80 23.53
C PRO A 572 25.98 -13.34 24.21
N ARG A 573 26.18 -14.65 24.22
CA ARG A 573 27.54 -15.19 24.37
C ARG A 573 28.33 -14.66 23.18
N SER A 574 29.20 -13.68 23.42
CA SER A 574 30.23 -13.33 22.46
C SER A 574 31.09 -14.58 22.24
N THR A 575 30.87 -15.28 21.14
CA THR A 575 31.87 -16.20 20.58
C THR A 575 32.98 -15.35 19.97
N ASN A 576 33.81 -14.79 20.86
CA ASN A 576 35.16 -14.37 20.57
C ASN A 576 36.04 -14.95 21.67
N GLN A 577 36.21 -16.28 21.66
CA GLN A 577 37.45 -16.85 22.17
C GLN A 577 38.53 -16.59 21.14
N SER A 578 39.09 -15.37 21.18
CA SER A 578 40.47 -15.17 20.80
C SER A 578 41.11 -14.20 21.78
N SER A 579 42.06 -14.76 22.54
CA SER A 579 43.31 -14.15 23.00
C SER A 579 43.57 -14.43 24.48
N ALA A 580 44.67 -15.15 24.71
CA ALA A 580 45.47 -14.95 25.90
C ALA A 580 46.92 -14.93 25.45
N ASN A 581 47.46 -13.73 25.23
CA ASN A 581 48.75 -13.42 25.83
C ASN A 581 48.95 -11.91 26.02
N THR A 582 49.04 -11.57 27.31
CA THR A 582 50.02 -10.68 27.94
C THR A 582 50.17 -9.23 27.47
N GLY A 583 49.55 -8.34 28.26
CA GLY A 583 50.31 -7.50 29.17
C GLY A 583 50.87 -6.19 28.63
N ASN A 584 50.24 -5.07 28.98
CA ASN A 584 50.99 -3.97 29.56
C ASN A 584 50.12 -3.00 30.36
N LYS A 585 50.57 -2.72 31.59
CA LYS A 585 50.06 -1.68 32.49
C LYS A 585 50.59 -0.32 32.04
N ARG A 586 49.78 0.74 32.16
CA ARG A 586 50.20 2.09 32.59
C ARG A 586 48.97 2.96 32.96
N PRO A 587 49.14 4.00 33.79
CA PRO A 587 48.18 4.35 34.84
C PRO A 587 47.24 5.51 34.51
N ALA A 588 46.18 5.59 35.32
CA ALA A 588 45.14 6.60 35.32
C ALA A 588 45.67 8.02 35.56
N THR A 589 45.21 8.96 34.72
CA THR A 589 45.30 10.40 34.93
C THR A 589 43.98 10.91 35.54
N ALA A 590 44.13 11.66 36.62
CA ALA A 590 43.05 12.27 37.37
C ALA A 590 42.38 13.41 36.59
N THR A 591 41.04 13.46 36.63
CA THR A 591 40.26 14.64 36.25
C THR A 591 39.32 15.05 37.38
N THR A 592 39.80 16.06 38.12
CA THR A 592 39.08 17.26 38.60
C THR A 592 37.54 17.24 38.67
N GLY A 593 37.05 17.26 39.91
CA GLY A 593 35.99 18.14 40.43
C GLY A 593 34.78 18.49 39.55
N LYS A 594 33.68 17.75 39.72
CA LYS A 594 32.34 18.21 39.32
C LYS A 594 31.76 19.15 40.37
N SER A 595 31.61 20.41 40.00
CA SER A 595 30.76 21.41 40.68
C SER A 595 29.30 20.94 40.70
N GLN A 596 28.76 20.69 41.89
CA GLN A 596 27.31 20.55 42.12
C GLN A 596 26.61 21.89 41.84
N LYS A 597 25.89 21.99 40.72
CA LYS A 597 24.83 23.00 40.57
C LYS A 597 23.51 22.40 41.07
N ARG A 598 23.05 22.91 42.21
CA ARG A 598 21.69 22.74 42.75
C ARG A 598 20.66 23.06 41.66
N ARG A 599 19.78 22.11 41.31
CA ARG A 599 18.53 22.39 40.60
C ARG A 599 17.54 22.97 41.59
N SER A 600 17.15 24.22 41.38
CA SER A 600 16.00 24.83 42.06
C SER A 600 14.72 24.17 41.56
N ALA A 601 13.84 23.77 42.47
CA ALA A 601 12.50 23.28 42.16
C ALA A 601 11.66 24.42 41.56
N GLY A 602 11.48 24.42 40.24
CA GLY A 602 10.52 25.28 39.55
C GLY A 602 9.10 24.75 39.76
N ARG A 603 8.18 25.64 40.14
CA ARG A 603 6.76 25.37 40.39
C ARG A 603 6.11 24.95 39.06
N ALA A 604 5.55 23.74 38.98
CA ALA A 604 4.85 23.27 37.78
C ALA A 604 3.64 24.17 37.48
N VAL A 605 3.67 24.87 36.35
CA VAL A 605 2.55 25.68 35.87
C VAL A 605 1.62 24.78 35.07
N ALA A 606 0.34 24.73 35.44
CA ALA A 606 -0.68 24.08 34.63
C ALA A 606 -1.01 24.99 33.44
N TRP A 607 -0.73 24.54 32.21
CA TRP A 607 -0.92 25.31 30.99
C TRP A 607 -2.30 25.05 30.38
N GLU A 608 -3.01 26.11 30.00
CA GLU A 608 -4.29 26.03 29.29
C GLU A 608 -4.29 26.93 28.05
N SER A 609 -5.12 26.56 27.06
CA SER A 609 -5.34 27.41 25.88
C SER A 609 -5.97 28.74 26.28
N GLY A 610 -5.50 29.84 25.70
CA GLY A 610 -5.92 31.20 26.02
C GLY A 610 -5.03 31.91 27.06
N MET A 611 -4.14 31.21 27.76
CA MET A 611 -3.21 31.85 28.70
C MET A 611 -2.23 32.79 27.99
N ARG A 612 -2.01 33.96 28.59
CA ARG A 612 -1.03 34.95 28.12
C ARG A 612 0.35 34.63 28.70
N VAL A 613 1.36 34.59 27.83
CA VAL A 613 2.72 34.21 28.20
C VAL A 613 3.74 35.16 27.58
N ARG A 614 4.86 35.35 28.27
CA ARG A 614 6.01 36.13 27.81
C ARG A 614 7.21 35.22 27.65
N HIS A 615 7.88 35.34 26.51
CA HIS A 615 9.13 34.69 26.20
C HIS A 615 10.22 35.74 25.96
N ALA A 616 11.44 35.49 26.46
CA ALA A 616 12.56 36.45 26.38
C ALA A 616 12.88 36.91 24.94
N THR A 617 12.92 35.98 23.99
CA THR A 617 13.20 36.25 22.56
C THR A 617 11.99 36.61 21.70
N TRP A 618 10.81 36.09 22.04
CA TRP A 618 9.63 36.12 21.15
C TRP A 618 8.55 37.10 21.61
N GLY A 619 8.74 37.76 22.75
CA GLY A 619 7.80 38.76 23.27
C GLY A 619 6.58 38.11 23.93
N VAL A 620 5.43 38.79 23.86
CA VAL A 620 4.18 38.31 24.47
C VAL A 620 3.35 37.54 23.44
N GLY A 621 2.73 36.46 23.87
CA GLY A 621 1.88 35.63 23.04
C GLY A 621 0.80 34.90 23.84
N THR A 622 -0.06 34.19 23.11
CA THR A 622 -1.18 33.44 23.67
C THR A 622 -0.97 31.95 23.41
N VAL A 623 -1.18 31.11 24.43
CA VAL A 623 -1.19 29.65 24.28
C VAL A 623 -2.39 29.28 23.42
N ILE A 624 -2.18 28.55 22.33
CA ILE A 624 -3.22 28.15 21.39
C ILE A 624 -3.55 26.66 21.45
N ASN A 625 -2.64 25.83 21.98
CA ASN A 625 -2.85 24.41 22.15
C ASN A 625 -1.86 23.83 23.18
N VAL A 626 -2.30 22.85 23.96
CA VAL A 626 -1.47 22.08 24.90
C VAL A 626 -1.64 20.60 24.60
N LEU A 627 -0.57 19.97 24.10
CA LEU A 627 -0.55 18.55 23.76
C LEU A 627 -0.01 17.76 24.96
N HIS A 628 -0.94 17.12 25.69
CA HIS A 628 -0.67 16.31 26.87
C HIS A 628 -0.16 14.90 26.54
N SER A 629 -0.16 14.50 25.27
CA SER A 629 0.36 13.21 24.79
C SER A 629 1.89 13.11 24.80
N PHE A 630 2.60 14.17 25.21
CA PHE A 630 4.06 14.20 25.34
C PHE A 630 4.46 14.38 26.82
N THR A 631 5.60 13.81 27.22
CA THR A 631 6.18 14.00 28.57
C THR A 631 7.60 14.58 28.44
N PRO A 632 7.82 15.87 28.74
CA PRO A 632 6.85 16.86 29.25
C PRO A 632 5.88 17.33 28.16
N ALA A 633 4.68 17.78 28.55
CA ALA A 633 3.65 18.25 27.62
C ALA A 633 4.17 19.36 26.71
N ALA A 634 3.64 19.47 25.49
CA ALA A 634 4.07 20.50 24.54
C ALA A 634 3.04 21.64 24.48
N VAL A 635 3.51 22.88 24.64
CA VAL A 635 2.70 24.10 24.61
C VAL A 635 2.96 24.86 23.32
N TRP A 636 1.92 25.14 22.55
CA TRP A 636 2.00 25.98 21.35
C TRP A 636 1.56 27.40 21.68
N VAL A 637 2.41 28.37 21.37
CA VAL A 637 2.17 29.80 21.61
C VAL A 637 2.19 30.55 20.29
N ARG A 638 1.20 31.43 20.09
CA ARG A 638 1.18 32.40 19.01
C ARG A 638 1.59 33.76 19.56
N PHE A 639 2.70 34.31 19.06
CA PHE A 639 3.22 35.60 19.51
C PHE A 639 2.61 36.75 18.71
N ASP A 640 2.30 37.85 19.40
CA ASP A 640 1.48 38.95 18.86
C ASP A 640 2.19 39.67 17.68
N GLU A 641 3.51 39.75 17.71
CA GLU A 641 4.31 40.53 16.74
C GLU A 641 5.00 39.67 15.66
N ARG A 642 4.78 38.34 15.61
CA ARG A 642 5.49 37.45 14.66
C ARG A 642 4.59 36.41 13.98
N ARG A 643 4.92 36.05 12.73
CA ARG A 643 4.20 35.04 11.94
C ARG A 643 4.53 33.62 12.39
N GLY A 644 3.48 32.86 12.72
CA GLY A 644 3.51 31.41 12.96
C GLY A 644 3.65 31.02 14.44
N PRO A 645 2.96 29.96 14.90
CA PRO A 645 3.04 29.50 16.28
C PRO A 645 4.37 28.78 16.57
N LYS A 646 4.82 28.85 17.82
CA LYS A 646 6.05 28.20 18.31
C LYS A 646 5.72 27.19 19.39
N ARG A 647 6.45 26.08 19.40
CA ARG A 647 6.28 24.98 20.34
C ARG A 647 7.36 25.06 21.43
N PHE A 648 6.92 25.03 22.68
CA PHE A 648 7.76 24.96 23.88
C PHE A 648 7.41 23.72 24.69
N SER A 649 8.32 23.29 25.57
CA SER A 649 7.99 22.24 26.54
C SER A 649 7.43 22.85 27.82
N ALA A 650 6.42 22.18 28.40
CA ALA A 650 5.63 22.68 29.52
C ALA A 650 6.43 22.83 30.82
N ASP A 651 7.59 22.18 30.93
CA ASP A 651 8.48 22.25 32.08
C ASP A 651 9.64 23.25 31.90
N THR A 652 9.61 24.05 30.82
CA THR A 652 10.66 25.04 30.53
C THR A 652 10.42 26.34 31.29
N ASP A 653 11.50 26.94 31.79
CA ASP A 653 11.49 28.30 32.35
C ASP A 653 11.45 29.40 31.26
N GLU A 654 11.34 29.01 29.98
CA GLU A 654 11.36 29.91 28.82
C GLU A 654 10.06 30.71 28.67
N LEU A 655 8.94 30.17 29.17
CA LEU A 655 7.63 30.82 29.16
C LEU A 655 7.24 31.24 30.58
N ARG A 656 6.92 32.52 30.76
CA ARG A 656 6.37 33.07 32.01
C ARG A 656 4.95 33.56 31.78
N LEU A 657 4.02 33.21 32.67
CA LEU A 657 2.68 33.77 32.66
C LEU A 657 2.75 35.30 32.81
N VAL A 658 1.93 36.01 32.03
CA VAL A 658 1.82 37.48 32.04
C VAL A 658 0.73 37.94 32.97
#